data_AF-A0A0S7YDP7-F1
#
_entry.id   AF-A0A0S7YDP7-F1
#
_cell.length_a   1.000
_cell.length_b   1.000
_cell.length_c   1.000
_cell.angle_alpha   90.00
_cell.angle_beta   90.00
_cell.angle_gamma   90.00
#
_symmetry.space_group_name_H-M   'P 1'
#
loop_
_entity.id
_entity.type
_entity.pdbx_description
1 polymer ?
#
loop_
_entity_poly.entity_id
_entity_poly.type
_entity_poly.pdbx_seq_one_letter_code
_entity_poly.pdbx_strand_id
1 'polypeptide(L)'
;MVNHRSGAAATLAAVVLCAALPLAAPAENWPGWRGDGCGVSRAGPSCVRWDARTNVAWKTPLPGAGNSSPIVWGDRLYVTAWAERGHKRMVLGLDSGRGGILWQKEFPVAKVAPTSPKNGYASSTPVTDGKRVYAFFDDPGLVALDREGRLLWTRPLGPFKNIWNMASSPIMHKDTVIVCCDHDGRSFIAAVDAATGEFRWRAPRACSRQFATPLLIAHNGQPQVVVNGRTVVAYDPDTGRQLWSCRGMKEFCSPSAVYHGGLVYVASGRSGPAAAIDPSGRGDVTETHVRWYLPIGGPYVPSPLVYPFLVLPGDNGTLRFVDSRGKVVLKERVRGHFCSSPLGADGKIYWTSETGDTYVIEVARPQGTPAIKVLARNPLGEKCLASPAVANGRLFLRTAKHLYCIAGTAEPEAPVAATPRADFAELKKRFEAHPAATGDDVGVRVEVVEALAQLKDPQAIALLEQKALRDPHWDVREAAAKALGAFGEQAMGALTAMLGRGMPYLRIIAAENLGRLKAASAVPALLKLSQHHDPLVRIAAFRALAQIAAAHEAAAPKIVPALAAGLGDREGVVRRTAIESLRPLAAKVGEARGTIVKALLNCAADPNALVARAALDALPAFQVSQDVLKRDRILFGEQRKDSAVERLQAGPIRAKLQDGELRYLHVGRKEIARRIYFAVRDKHWNTALPRFTRIEVQKGEDSFRVRLSAVCKTALVDYRWDGEMSGSRDGKITFRASGRADADFASPRIGICLLYGAESLSGQAFEVVDAKGKVTEGRFPLLVSAPLLATEFQTLRYTTQSGMQVTAALSGGHLDMEDQRNFGDSSFKAFTQIPHEYPNIARGSRASQTLTLQVKNAKAEPRPAGPVRISLGRAVEGAKMPKAQWTAEAGKASTFWWVNREQQRGKLKDAKVISWSFCPAIHLRDDDTLMENLSTVLDQARTVRSFAPRARIRIDPITIDFKSTPPGSDPRNGGLFGAAWSAGFIKNLALAGVDEAVFRVGPAYARHVQADMARCAGWQVLATEITGPSPLPVEALAIEGKDGRLIWLINKTDQNQKIVVENLGAAATALLRSLNAETSSAAELPTNKAPIQNGRLELELTALEVCRVSVTSR
;
A
#
# COMPACT_ATOMS: atom_id res chain seq x y z
N MET A 1 -51.72 -23.31 7.25
CA MET A 1 -52.76 -23.43 8.31
C MET A 1 -53.60 -24.61 7.88
N VAL A 2 -53.55 -25.78 8.52
CA VAL A 2 -53.94 -26.04 9.91
C VAL A 2 -53.09 -27.20 10.48
N ASN A 3 -52.60 -27.01 11.70
CA ASN A 3 -51.91 -28.00 12.54
C ASN A 3 -52.92 -28.98 13.15
N HIS A 4 -52.51 -30.21 13.44
CA HIS A 4 -52.62 -30.74 14.81
C HIS A 4 -51.65 -31.92 15.03
N ARG A 5 -50.90 -31.83 16.15
CA ARG A 5 -50.13 -32.88 16.85
C ARG A 5 -51.14 -33.92 17.41
N SER A 6 -50.85 -35.16 17.81
CA SER A 6 -49.69 -35.75 18.49
C SER A 6 -49.96 -37.25 18.73
N GLY A 7 -48.92 -38.09 18.82
CA GLY A 7 -48.77 -39.05 19.93
C GLY A 7 -48.99 -40.55 19.72
N ALA A 8 -47.87 -41.28 19.85
CA ALA A 8 -47.68 -42.63 20.42
C ALA A 8 -48.10 -43.90 19.63
N ALA A 9 -47.13 -44.78 19.32
CA ALA A 9 -46.84 -46.01 20.10
C ALA A 9 -45.75 -46.87 19.39
N ALA A 10 -44.98 -47.59 20.21
CA ALA A 10 -43.80 -48.39 19.87
C ALA A 10 -44.13 -49.76 19.23
N THR A 11 -43.14 -50.45 18.62
CA THR A 11 -42.69 -51.84 18.93
C THR A 11 -41.41 -52.22 18.12
N LEU A 12 -40.59 -53.09 18.73
CA LEU A 12 -39.24 -53.64 18.45
C LEU A 12 -38.88 -54.13 17.03
N ALA A 13 -37.57 -54.11 16.71
CA ALA A 13 -36.84 -55.25 16.09
C ALA A 13 -35.29 -55.19 16.22
N ALA A 14 -34.72 -56.30 16.71
CA ALA A 14 -33.41 -56.92 16.47
C ALA A 14 -32.09 -56.10 16.49
N VAL A 15 -31.24 -56.40 17.49
CA VAL A 15 -29.83 -55.98 17.58
C VAL A 15 -28.94 -57.06 16.95
N VAL A 16 -28.26 -56.73 15.85
CA VAL A 16 -27.11 -57.47 15.31
C VAL A 16 -25.84 -56.84 15.86
N LEU A 17 -25.07 -57.61 16.64
CA LEU A 17 -23.82 -57.19 17.25
C LEU A 17 -22.67 -57.28 16.22
N CYS A 18 -22.48 -56.22 15.42
CA CYS A 18 -21.23 -56.04 14.66
C CYS A 18 -20.17 -55.43 15.58
N ALA A 19 -19.15 -56.21 15.94
CA ALA A 19 -17.95 -55.70 16.59
C ALA A 19 -17.23 -54.73 15.63
N ALA A 20 -17.47 -53.44 15.80
CA ALA A 20 -16.72 -52.39 15.13
C ALA A 20 -15.29 -52.35 15.70
N LEU A 21 -14.33 -52.88 14.95
CA LEU A 21 -12.92 -52.54 15.14
C LEU A 21 -12.79 -51.02 15.01
N PRO A 22 -12.15 -50.30 15.96
CA PRO A 22 -11.97 -48.87 15.84
C PRO A 22 -11.08 -48.60 14.62
N LEU A 23 -11.62 -47.88 13.63
CA LEU A 23 -10.79 -47.30 12.57
C LEU A 23 -9.74 -46.42 13.26
N ALA A 24 -8.46 -46.83 13.15
CA ALA A 24 -7.35 -46.00 13.57
C ALA A 24 -7.45 -44.65 12.83
N ALA A 25 -7.44 -43.55 13.57
CA ALA A 25 -7.37 -42.23 12.99
C ALA A 25 -6.15 -42.15 12.04
N PRO A 26 -6.24 -41.47 10.88
CA PRO A 26 -5.11 -41.34 9.98
C PRO A 26 -3.91 -40.74 10.72
N ALA A 27 -2.74 -41.35 10.55
CA ALA A 27 -1.50 -40.91 11.17
C ALA A 27 -1.22 -39.43 10.84
N GLU A 28 -0.99 -38.60 11.86
CA GLU A 28 -0.60 -37.19 11.66
C GLU A 28 0.85 -37.17 11.18
N ASN A 29 1.06 -36.80 9.91
CA ASN A 29 2.39 -36.70 9.29
C ASN A 29 3.04 -35.34 9.58
N TRP A 30 4.37 -35.35 9.69
CA TRP A 30 5.23 -34.19 9.87
C TRP A 30 6.29 -34.15 8.75
N PRO A 31 5.91 -33.75 7.53
CA PRO A 31 6.67 -34.06 6.31
C PRO A 31 7.96 -33.26 6.10
N GLY A 32 8.15 -32.15 6.82
CA GLY A 32 9.24 -31.21 6.57
C GLY A 32 9.61 -30.37 7.79
N TRP A 33 10.44 -29.34 7.56
CA TRP A 33 10.82 -28.37 8.58
C TRP A 33 9.56 -27.79 9.25
N ARG A 34 9.45 -27.98 10.58
CA ARG A 34 8.31 -27.53 11.37
C ARG A 34 6.95 -28.01 10.81
N GLY A 35 6.91 -29.19 10.19
CA GLY A 35 5.71 -29.78 9.59
C GLY A 35 5.40 -29.12 8.26
N ASP A 36 4.55 -28.10 8.28
CA ASP A 36 4.18 -27.25 7.16
C ASP A 36 4.98 -25.93 7.09
N GLY A 37 6.00 -25.79 7.96
CA GLY A 37 6.79 -24.57 8.15
C GLY A 37 6.30 -23.67 9.29
N CYS A 38 5.06 -23.85 9.77
CA CYS A 38 4.46 -23.01 10.81
C CYS A 38 4.67 -23.56 12.24
N GLY A 39 5.05 -24.83 12.40
CA GLY A 39 5.40 -25.43 13.70
C GLY A 39 4.22 -25.54 14.65
N VAL A 40 3.05 -25.86 14.12
CA VAL A 40 1.81 -26.08 14.89
C VAL A 40 1.27 -27.47 14.56
N SER A 41 0.85 -28.18 15.60
CA SER A 41 0.20 -29.50 15.48
C SER A 41 -1.17 -29.50 16.13
N ARG A 42 -2.09 -30.32 15.60
CA ARG A 42 -3.41 -30.51 16.20
C ARG A 42 -3.39 -31.61 17.26
N ALA A 43 -2.60 -32.67 17.06
CA ALA A 43 -2.31 -33.61 18.15
C ALA A 43 -0.99 -33.21 18.82
N GLY A 44 -1.03 -32.99 20.14
CA GLY A 44 0.16 -32.78 20.96
C GLY A 44 0.64 -34.07 21.61
N PRO A 45 1.89 -34.11 22.08
CA PRO A 45 2.32 -35.20 22.92
C PRO A 45 1.56 -35.17 24.24
N SER A 46 1.03 -36.32 24.67
CA SER A 46 0.32 -36.47 25.95
C SER A 46 1.22 -36.21 27.16
N CYS A 47 2.55 -36.30 26.98
CA CYS A 47 3.54 -36.20 28.03
C CYS A 47 3.94 -34.74 28.32
N VAL A 48 3.76 -34.28 29.56
CA VAL A 48 4.20 -32.95 30.02
C VAL A 48 5.59 -32.99 30.67
N ARG A 49 5.92 -34.08 31.37
CA ARG A 49 7.19 -34.23 32.10
C ARG A 49 7.97 -35.47 31.65
N TRP A 50 9.27 -35.34 31.44
CA TRP A 50 10.16 -36.43 31.06
C TRP A 50 11.62 -36.07 31.39
N ASP A 51 12.50 -37.08 31.32
CA ASP A 51 13.94 -36.89 31.40
C ASP A 51 14.65 -37.81 30.38
N ALA A 52 15.96 -38.01 30.48
CA ALA A 52 16.71 -38.87 29.58
C ALA A 52 16.35 -40.37 29.62
N ARG A 53 15.56 -40.81 30.60
CA ARG A 53 15.16 -42.21 30.88
C ARG A 53 13.64 -42.36 31.06
N THR A 54 12.99 -41.43 31.76
CA THR A 54 11.57 -41.50 32.12
C THR A 54 10.69 -40.95 31.01
N ASN A 55 9.56 -41.62 30.72
CA ASN A 55 8.60 -41.27 29.65
C ASN A 55 9.20 -41.22 28.22
N VAL A 56 10.35 -41.87 28.03
CA VAL A 56 11.01 -42.07 26.75
C VAL A 56 10.59 -43.43 26.20
N ALA A 57 9.89 -43.45 25.06
CA ALA A 57 9.49 -44.68 24.38
C ALA A 57 10.69 -45.42 23.80
N TRP A 58 11.63 -44.67 23.23
CA TRP A 58 12.90 -45.17 22.75
C TRP A 58 13.91 -44.03 22.64
N LYS A 59 15.19 -44.39 22.69
CA LYS A 59 16.35 -43.52 22.53
C LYS A 59 17.35 -44.22 21.61
N THR A 60 17.74 -43.54 20.53
CA THR A 60 18.61 -44.12 19.50
C THR A 60 19.89 -43.29 19.37
N PRO A 61 21.09 -43.90 19.53
CA PRO A 61 22.34 -43.21 19.23
C PRO A 61 22.45 -42.95 17.72
N LEU A 62 22.85 -41.74 17.36
CA LEU A 62 23.03 -41.33 15.97
C LEU A 62 24.51 -41.47 15.56
N PRO A 63 24.80 -41.97 14.35
CA PRO A 63 26.15 -42.25 13.85
C PRO A 63 26.93 -40.98 13.43
N GLY A 64 26.36 -39.79 13.64
CA GLY A 64 26.98 -38.51 13.29
C GLY A 64 26.26 -37.32 13.91
N ALA A 65 26.92 -36.17 13.90
CA ALA A 65 26.37 -34.90 14.38
C ALA A 65 25.40 -34.28 13.36
N GLY A 66 24.50 -33.41 13.78
CA GLY A 66 23.65 -32.64 12.87
C GLY A 66 22.52 -31.94 13.60
N ASN A 67 21.90 -30.98 12.92
CA ASN A 67 20.92 -30.07 13.53
C ASN A 67 19.55 -30.09 12.83
N SER A 68 19.37 -30.92 11.80
CA SER A 68 18.06 -31.06 11.16
C SER A 68 17.02 -31.58 12.15
N SER A 69 15.83 -30.99 12.08
CA SER A 69 14.67 -31.48 12.80
C SER A 69 14.26 -32.85 12.27
N PRO A 70 13.74 -33.74 13.13
CA PRO A 70 13.10 -34.97 12.67
C PRO A 70 11.90 -34.65 11.78
N ILE A 71 11.72 -35.43 10.71
CA ILE A 71 10.47 -35.47 9.95
C ILE A 71 9.87 -36.87 10.06
N VAL A 72 8.55 -36.99 10.06
CA VAL A 72 7.85 -38.26 10.27
C VAL A 72 6.77 -38.41 9.21
N TRP A 73 6.72 -39.57 8.56
CA TRP A 73 5.66 -39.94 7.63
C TRP A 73 5.26 -41.39 7.87
N GLY A 74 4.08 -41.60 8.47
CA GLY A 74 3.63 -42.90 8.93
C GLY A 74 4.62 -43.55 9.91
N ASP A 75 5.13 -44.72 9.54
CA ASP A 75 6.08 -45.54 10.30
C ASP A 75 7.56 -45.16 10.05
N ARG A 76 7.84 -44.12 9.25
CA ARG A 76 9.19 -43.68 8.91
C ARG A 76 9.53 -42.34 9.53
N LEU A 77 10.76 -42.21 9.98
CA LEU A 77 11.36 -40.97 10.47
C LEU A 77 12.67 -40.71 9.73
N TYR A 78 12.92 -39.47 9.32
CA TYR A 78 14.15 -39.09 8.62
C TYR A 78 14.89 -37.93 9.29
N VAL A 79 16.22 -38.00 9.29
CA VAL A 79 17.13 -36.95 9.74
C VAL A 79 18.40 -36.93 8.89
N THR A 80 19.11 -35.80 8.84
CA THR A 80 20.41 -35.66 8.15
C THR A 80 21.55 -35.56 9.17
N ALA A 81 22.71 -36.17 8.91
CA ALA A 81 23.86 -36.09 9.82
C ALA A 81 25.17 -35.90 9.05
N TRP A 82 26.25 -35.65 9.78
CA TRP A 82 27.59 -35.57 9.26
C TRP A 82 28.60 -36.18 10.24
N ALA A 83 29.70 -36.69 9.69
CA ALA A 83 30.79 -37.30 10.45
C ALA A 83 32.15 -36.91 9.85
N GLU A 84 33.24 -37.38 10.46
CA GLU A 84 34.60 -37.23 9.93
C GLU A 84 34.96 -35.78 9.63
N ARG A 85 34.73 -34.87 10.60
CA ARG A 85 34.98 -33.42 10.47
C ARG A 85 34.31 -32.79 9.24
N GLY A 86 33.19 -33.36 8.82
CA GLY A 86 32.45 -32.88 7.66
C GLY A 86 33.02 -33.39 6.35
N HIS A 87 33.73 -34.51 6.29
CA HIS A 87 34.02 -35.21 5.03
C HIS A 87 32.89 -36.17 4.61
N LYS A 88 31.97 -36.45 5.52
CA LYS A 88 30.89 -37.42 5.32
C LYS A 88 29.54 -36.82 5.68
N ARG A 89 28.61 -36.72 4.72
CA ARG A 89 27.20 -36.33 4.93
C ARG A 89 26.36 -37.59 4.87
N MET A 90 25.23 -37.61 5.56
CA MET A 90 24.33 -38.76 5.50
C MET A 90 22.88 -38.38 5.70
N VAL A 91 22.00 -39.19 5.11
CA VAL A 91 20.56 -39.23 5.42
C VAL A 91 20.31 -40.54 6.16
N LEU A 92 19.56 -40.47 7.24
CA LEU A 92 19.20 -41.62 8.07
C LEU A 92 17.69 -41.84 7.96
N GLY A 93 17.29 -43.08 7.69
CA GLY A 93 15.90 -43.55 7.78
C GLY A 93 15.73 -44.43 9.01
N LEU A 94 14.77 -44.09 9.86
CA LEU A 94 14.49 -44.79 11.11
C LEU A 94 13.02 -45.23 11.17
N ASP A 95 12.76 -46.24 11.98
CA ASP A 95 11.40 -46.64 12.38
C ASP A 95 10.85 -45.65 13.42
N SER A 96 9.75 -44.96 13.11
CA SER A 96 9.17 -43.95 14.02
C SER A 96 8.54 -44.58 15.29
N GLY A 97 8.18 -45.86 15.22
CA GLY A 97 7.55 -46.62 16.29
C GLY A 97 8.54 -47.15 17.32
N ARG A 98 9.65 -47.75 16.86
CA ARG A 98 10.66 -48.50 17.62
C ARG A 98 11.99 -47.77 17.76
N GLY A 99 12.26 -46.77 16.92
CA GLY A 99 13.50 -45.98 16.93
C GLY A 99 14.71 -46.63 16.23
N GLY A 100 14.59 -47.83 15.68
CA GLY A 100 15.70 -48.51 15.00
C GLY A 100 16.11 -47.79 13.71
N ILE A 101 17.43 -47.70 13.45
CA ILE A 101 17.94 -47.24 12.16
C ILE A 101 17.68 -48.34 11.13
N LEU A 102 16.87 -48.03 10.12
CA LEU A 102 16.52 -48.93 9.03
C LEU A 102 17.57 -48.88 7.92
N TRP A 103 18.08 -47.68 7.62
CA TRP A 103 19.12 -47.46 6.63
C TRP A 103 19.86 -46.16 6.87
N GLN A 104 21.08 -46.10 6.34
CA GLN A 104 21.94 -44.92 6.34
C GLN A 104 22.55 -44.77 4.94
N LYS A 105 22.27 -43.64 4.28
CA LYS A 105 22.91 -43.30 3.00
C LYS A 105 23.96 -42.23 3.23
N GLU A 106 25.19 -42.53 2.81
CA GLU A 106 26.35 -41.68 2.99
C GLU A 106 26.78 -41.01 1.68
N PHE A 107 27.30 -39.79 1.80
CA PHE A 107 27.82 -38.97 0.72
C PHE A 107 29.20 -38.45 1.12
N PRO A 108 30.29 -39.03 0.58
CA PRO A 108 31.64 -38.55 0.82
C PRO A 108 31.88 -37.25 0.05
N VAL A 109 32.71 -36.37 0.60
CA VAL A 109 33.05 -35.08 0.00
C VAL A 109 34.55 -34.82 0.14
N ALA A 110 35.15 -34.47 -0.98
CA ALA A 110 36.58 -34.21 -1.07
C ALA A 110 36.97 -32.90 -0.37
N LYS A 111 36.19 -31.83 -0.56
CA LYS A 111 36.51 -30.49 -0.05
C LYS A 111 35.45 -30.00 0.92
N VAL A 112 35.83 -29.86 2.18
CA VAL A 112 34.91 -29.43 3.24
C VAL A 112 34.77 -27.91 3.24
N ALA A 113 33.53 -27.41 3.17
CA ALA A 113 33.24 -25.99 3.28
C ALA A 113 33.50 -25.46 4.71
N PRO A 114 33.79 -24.16 4.89
CA PRO A 114 33.80 -23.55 6.21
C PRO A 114 32.40 -23.60 6.84
N THR A 115 32.35 -23.81 8.16
CA THR A 115 31.10 -23.83 8.94
C THR A 115 31.26 -23.19 10.32
N SER A 116 30.18 -23.09 11.08
CA SER A 116 30.18 -22.70 12.50
C SER A 116 29.75 -23.86 13.42
N PRO A 117 30.11 -23.83 14.72
CA PRO A 117 29.65 -24.80 15.71
C PRO A 117 28.12 -24.89 15.87
N LYS A 118 27.38 -23.85 15.47
CA LYS A 118 25.91 -23.82 15.52
C LYS A 118 25.24 -24.31 14.23
N ASN A 119 26.00 -24.50 13.14
CA ASN A 119 25.46 -24.99 11.86
C ASN A 119 26.00 -26.38 11.48
N GLY A 120 27.32 -26.58 11.42
CA GLY A 120 27.88 -27.85 10.94
C GLY A 120 27.60 -28.09 9.45
N TYR A 121 27.38 -29.36 9.06
CA TYR A 121 27.25 -29.78 7.66
C TYR A 121 25.92 -30.45 7.31
N ALA A 122 25.00 -30.53 8.28
CA ALA A 122 23.71 -31.21 8.12
C ALA A 122 22.60 -30.52 8.95
N SER A 123 22.43 -29.21 8.74
CA SER A 123 21.35 -28.44 9.39
C SER A 123 20.04 -28.43 8.63
N SER A 124 20.10 -28.46 7.29
CA SER A 124 18.91 -28.47 6.47
C SER A 124 18.07 -29.71 6.77
N THR A 125 16.82 -29.46 7.16
CA THR A 125 15.83 -30.50 7.47
C THR A 125 15.35 -31.11 6.16
N PRO A 126 15.30 -32.45 6.02
CA PRO A 126 14.81 -33.06 4.79
C PRO A 126 13.30 -32.82 4.63
N VAL A 127 12.75 -33.13 3.46
CA VAL A 127 11.32 -33.14 3.18
C VAL A 127 10.90 -34.43 2.49
N THR A 128 9.67 -34.90 2.70
CA THR A 128 9.16 -36.13 2.08
C THR A 128 7.76 -35.96 1.51
N ASP A 129 7.49 -36.66 0.39
CA ASP A 129 6.15 -36.87 -0.19
C ASP A 129 5.51 -38.20 0.26
N GLY A 130 6.16 -38.91 1.19
CA GLY A 130 5.79 -40.24 1.67
C GLY A 130 6.31 -41.41 0.82
N LYS A 131 6.78 -41.14 -0.40
CA LYS A 131 7.38 -42.13 -1.31
C LYS A 131 8.89 -41.98 -1.39
N ARG A 132 9.37 -40.74 -1.28
CA ARG A 132 10.76 -40.31 -1.43
C ARG A 132 11.11 -39.31 -0.34
N VAL A 133 12.39 -39.24 0.00
CA VAL A 133 12.94 -38.24 0.91
C VAL A 133 14.00 -37.41 0.20
N TYR A 134 13.90 -36.10 0.38
CA TYR A 134 14.77 -35.11 -0.25
C TYR A 134 15.60 -34.41 0.82
N ALA A 135 16.91 -34.41 0.65
CA ALA A 135 17.83 -33.77 1.59
C ALA A 135 18.76 -32.80 0.86
N PHE A 136 19.06 -31.67 1.49
CA PHE A 136 19.93 -30.64 0.93
C PHE A 136 21.20 -30.50 1.78
N PHE A 137 22.34 -30.47 1.10
CA PHE A 137 23.67 -30.24 1.65
C PHE A 137 24.41 -29.19 0.81
N ASP A 138 25.50 -28.64 1.32
CA ASP A 138 26.39 -27.80 0.51
C ASP A 138 27.03 -28.57 -0.66
N ASP A 139 27.35 -29.83 -0.40
CA ASP A 139 27.90 -30.81 -1.32
C ASP A 139 27.36 -32.19 -0.86
N PRO A 140 26.67 -32.98 -1.69
CA PRO A 140 26.54 -32.88 -3.15
C PRO A 140 25.39 -32.00 -3.68
N GLY A 141 24.77 -31.16 -2.84
CA GLY A 141 23.59 -30.37 -3.22
C GLY A 141 22.31 -31.06 -2.76
N LEU A 142 21.31 -31.14 -3.65
CA LEU A 142 20.02 -31.75 -3.35
C LEU A 142 20.03 -33.23 -3.78
N VAL A 143 19.63 -34.12 -2.89
CA VAL A 143 19.56 -35.58 -3.15
C VAL A 143 18.15 -36.09 -2.93
N ALA A 144 17.76 -37.10 -3.70
CA ALA A 144 16.52 -37.84 -3.52
C ALA A 144 16.79 -39.32 -3.26
N LEU A 145 16.14 -39.86 -2.25
CA LEU A 145 16.20 -41.26 -1.86
C LEU A 145 14.78 -41.81 -1.85
N ASP A 146 14.61 -43.09 -2.14
CA ASP A 146 13.35 -43.76 -1.87
C ASP A 146 13.18 -44.08 -0.38
N ARG A 147 12.05 -44.70 -0.03
CA ARG A 147 11.71 -45.08 1.34
C ARG A 147 12.69 -46.10 1.95
N GLU A 148 13.40 -46.85 1.11
CA GLU A 148 14.40 -47.87 1.46
C GLU A 148 15.84 -47.32 1.47
N GLY A 149 16.03 -46.03 1.21
CA GLY A 149 17.34 -45.38 1.27
C GLY A 149 18.19 -45.55 0.01
N ARG A 150 17.61 -46.04 -1.10
CA ARG A 150 18.28 -46.13 -2.40
C ARG A 150 18.31 -44.74 -3.05
N LEU A 151 19.49 -44.35 -3.53
CA LEU A 151 19.69 -43.07 -4.22
C LEU A 151 18.98 -43.10 -5.57
N LEU A 152 18.05 -42.16 -5.76
CA LEU A 152 17.33 -41.99 -7.01
C LEU A 152 18.05 -40.99 -7.92
N TRP A 153 18.41 -39.83 -7.38
CA TRP A 153 19.17 -38.81 -8.10
C TRP A 153 19.89 -37.85 -7.15
N THR A 154 20.89 -37.15 -7.71
CA THR A 154 21.64 -36.07 -7.06
C THR A 154 21.67 -34.87 -8.00
N ARG A 155 21.38 -33.67 -7.47
CA ARG A 155 21.46 -32.39 -8.18
C ARG A 155 22.47 -31.47 -7.50
N PRO A 156 23.66 -31.27 -8.08
CA PRO A 156 24.59 -30.25 -7.63
C PRO A 156 23.99 -28.85 -7.73
N LEU A 157 24.05 -28.10 -6.63
CA LEU A 157 23.56 -26.71 -6.54
C LEU A 157 24.66 -25.71 -6.16
N GLY A 158 25.79 -26.20 -5.65
CA GLY A 158 26.98 -25.42 -5.31
C GLY A 158 27.97 -25.26 -6.47
N PRO A 159 29.18 -24.73 -6.21
CA PRO A 159 29.72 -24.41 -4.89
C PRO A 159 29.12 -23.13 -4.28
N PHE A 160 28.99 -23.11 -2.96
CA PHE A 160 28.48 -21.95 -2.21
C PHE A 160 29.61 -21.18 -1.54
N LYS A 161 29.54 -19.84 -1.65
CA LYS A 161 30.41 -18.93 -0.89
C LYS A 161 29.70 -18.53 0.40
N ASN A 162 29.97 -19.25 1.50
CA ASN A 162 29.37 -18.97 2.80
C ASN A 162 30.29 -19.50 3.92
N ILE A 163 30.72 -18.64 4.84
CA ILE A 163 31.63 -19.05 5.95
C ILE A 163 30.93 -19.87 7.04
N TRP A 164 29.60 -19.94 7.01
CA TRP A 164 28.79 -20.63 8.00
C TRP A 164 28.06 -21.85 7.44
N ASN A 165 28.35 -22.25 6.21
CA ASN A 165 27.68 -23.31 5.47
C ASN A 165 26.16 -23.05 5.23
N MET A 166 25.45 -23.93 4.53
CA MET A 166 24.02 -23.81 4.20
C MET A 166 23.13 -24.36 5.32
N ALA A 167 21.91 -23.81 5.47
CA ALA A 167 20.95 -24.27 6.48
C ALA A 167 19.47 -24.19 6.05
N SER A 168 19.16 -23.55 4.92
CA SER A 168 17.79 -23.48 4.41
C SER A 168 17.29 -24.88 4.06
N SER A 169 16.07 -25.23 4.48
CA SER A 169 15.51 -26.56 4.23
C SER A 169 14.71 -26.58 2.92
N PRO A 170 14.71 -27.69 2.16
CA PRO A 170 13.80 -27.86 1.02
C PRO A 170 12.33 -27.94 1.47
N ILE A 171 11.42 -27.53 0.60
CA ILE A 171 9.97 -27.69 0.75
C ILE A 171 9.37 -28.37 -0.49
N MET A 172 8.16 -28.92 -0.36
CA MET A 172 7.44 -29.55 -1.46
C MET A 172 6.32 -28.64 -1.98
N HIS A 173 6.13 -28.62 -3.29
CA HIS A 173 4.91 -28.13 -3.93
C HIS A 173 4.55 -29.03 -5.11
N LYS A 174 3.39 -29.71 -5.02
CA LYS A 174 2.95 -30.71 -6.01
C LYS A 174 4.06 -31.75 -6.26
N ASP A 175 4.53 -31.85 -7.50
CA ASP A 175 5.58 -32.72 -8.01
C ASP A 175 6.97 -32.04 -8.02
N THR A 176 7.17 -30.96 -7.25
CA THR A 176 8.45 -30.24 -7.20
C THR A 176 9.01 -30.10 -5.79
N VAL A 177 10.34 -30.09 -5.72
CA VAL A 177 11.13 -29.77 -4.52
C VAL A 177 11.73 -28.38 -4.70
N ILE A 178 11.41 -27.46 -3.81
CA ILE A 178 11.87 -26.07 -3.87
C ILE A 178 12.92 -25.83 -2.79
N VAL A 179 14.05 -25.24 -3.16
CA VAL A 179 15.18 -24.97 -2.26
C VAL A 179 15.73 -23.56 -2.45
N CYS A 180 15.99 -22.88 -1.34
CA CYS A 180 16.61 -21.56 -1.32
C CYS A 180 18.11 -21.66 -1.06
N CYS A 181 18.91 -21.05 -1.93
CA CYS A 181 20.36 -21.08 -1.92
C CYS A 181 20.92 -19.65 -1.77
N ASP A 182 20.73 -19.05 -0.59
CA ASP A 182 21.23 -17.71 -0.27
C ASP A 182 22.69 -17.77 0.24
N HIS A 183 23.63 -17.12 -0.45
CA HIS A 183 25.06 -17.13 -0.14
C HIS A 183 25.76 -15.83 -0.63
N ASP A 184 27.06 -15.64 -0.39
CA ASP A 184 27.79 -14.41 -0.81
C ASP A 184 28.24 -14.41 -2.27
N GLY A 185 27.58 -15.19 -3.11
CA GLY A 185 27.76 -15.19 -4.55
C GLY A 185 26.46 -14.82 -5.24
N ARG A 186 26.08 -15.58 -6.27
CA ARG A 186 24.81 -15.38 -6.98
C ARG A 186 23.71 -16.23 -6.32
N SER A 187 23.11 -15.69 -5.26
CA SER A 187 21.99 -16.33 -4.56
C SER A 187 20.81 -16.61 -5.50
N PHE A 188 20.12 -17.71 -5.27
CA PHE A 188 18.97 -18.13 -6.08
C PHE A 188 18.01 -19.01 -5.30
N ILE A 189 16.77 -19.11 -5.77
CA ILE A 189 15.81 -20.14 -5.40
C ILE A 189 15.52 -21.00 -6.63
N ALA A 190 15.33 -22.30 -6.45
CA ALA A 190 15.05 -23.21 -7.55
C ALA A 190 13.97 -24.22 -7.17
N ALA A 191 13.17 -24.62 -8.16
CA ALA A 191 12.34 -25.81 -8.09
C ALA A 191 12.91 -26.88 -9.02
N VAL A 192 13.03 -28.09 -8.51
CA VAL A 192 13.36 -29.27 -9.31
C VAL A 192 12.20 -30.24 -9.30
N ASP A 193 12.07 -31.00 -10.38
CA ASP A 193 11.15 -32.13 -10.47
C ASP A 193 11.49 -33.17 -9.39
N ALA A 194 10.48 -33.59 -8.64
CA ALA A 194 10.62 -34.50 -7.52
C ALA A 194 11.04 -35.92 -7.96
N ALA A 195 10.70 -36.35 -9.18
CA ALA A 195 11.02 -37.67 -9.70
C ALA A 195 12.39 -37.70 -10.40
N THR A 196 12.76 -36.67 -11.16
CA THR A 196 13.96 -36.66 -12.00
C THR A 196 15.11 -35.80 -11.46
N GLY A 197 14.81 -34.83 -10.59
CA GLY A 197 15.78 -33.85 -10.10
C GLY A 197 16.16 -32.78 -11.12
N GLU A 198 15.47 -32.68 -12.26
CA GLU A 198 15.70 -31.64 -13.27
C GLU A 198 15.06 -30.30 -12.87
N PHE A 199 15.67 -29.18 -13.27
CA PHE A 199 15.11 -27.87 -12.97
C PHE A 199 13.79 -27.65 -13.69
N ARG A 200 12.74 -27.33 -12.94
CA ARG A 200 11.50 -26.76 -13.49
C ARG A 200 11.66 -25.26 -13.68
N TRP A 201 12.26 -24.59 -12.71
CA TRP A 201 12.64 -23.19 -12.80
C TRP A 201 13.75 -22.84 -11.81
N ARG A 202 14.42 -21.71 -12.07
CA ARG A 202 15.43 -21.12 -11.19
C ARG A 202 15.33 -19.60 -11.27
N ALA A 203 15.22 -18.94 -10.12
CA ALA A 203 15.07 -17.50 -10.01
C ALA A 203 16.21 -16.87 -9.19
N PRO A 204 16.83 -15.77 -9.66
CA PRO A 204 17.87 -15.08 -8.92
C PRO A 204 17.31 -14.40 -7.67
N ARG A 205 18.13 -14.31 -6.62
CA ARG A 205 17.81 -13.60 -5.38
C ARG A 205 18.84 -12.51 -5.11
N ALA A 206 18.37 -11.29 -4.94
CA ALA A 206 19.21 -10.13 -4.64
C ALA A 206 19.54 -10.05 -3.12
N CYS A 207 20.27 -11.03 -2.61
CA CYS A 207 20.66 -11.09 -1.20
C CYS A 207 22.01 -11.80 -1.01
N SER A 208 22.68 -11.49 0.10
CA SER A 208 23.85 -12.21 0.61
C SER A 208 23.43 -13.46 1.39
N ARG A 209 24.37 -14.10 2.11
CA ARG A 209 24.12 -15.31 2.90
C ARG A 209 22.95 -15.13 3.90
N GLN A 210 21.97 -16.00 3.82
CA GLN A 210 20.78 -16.04 4.68
C GLN A 210 20.43 -17.52 4.96
N PHE A 211 19.63 -17.79 5.98
CA PHE A 211 19.37 -19.16 6.46
C PHE A 211 17.88 -19.52 6.56
N ALA A 212 16.99 -18.57 6.24
CA ALA A 212 15.55 -18.80 6.30
C ALA A 212 15.11 -19.93 5.36
N THR A 213 14.23 -20.80 5.86
CA THR A 213 13.56 -21.82 5.05
C THR A 213 12.36 -21.19 4.33
N PRO A 214 12.14 -21.48 3.04
CA PRO A 214 10.95 -21.03 2.32
C PRO A 214 9.66 -21.52 2.98
N LEU A 215 8.60 -20.71 2.94
CA LEU A 215 7.28 -21.06 3.43
C LEU A 215 6.30 -21.13 2.26
N LEU A 216 5.67 -22.29 2.05
CA LEU A 216 4.55 -22.42 1.13
C LEU A 216 3.27 -21.94 1.84
N ILE A 217 2.60 -20.95 1.25
CA ILE A 217 1.32 -20.43 1.76
C ILE A 217 0.23 -20.58 0.72
N ALA A 218 -1.02 -20.68 1.16
CA ALA A 218 -2.20 -20.52 0.31
C ALA A 218 -2.98 -19.29 0.78
N HIS A 219 -3.00 -18.25 -0.05
CA HIS A 219 -3.69 -17.00 0.25
C HIS A 219 -4.76 -16.72 -0.80
N ASN A 220 -6.02 -16.62 -0.38
CA ASN A 220 -7.19 -16.48 -1.26
C ASN A 220 -7.22 -17.52 -2.40
N GLY A 221 -6.89 -18.77 -2.07
CA GLY A 221 -6.84 -19.87 -3.03
C GLY A 221 -5.60 -19.89 -3.95
N GLN A 222 -4.68 -18.92 -3.82
CA GLN A 222 -3.48 -18.85 -4.65
C GLN A 222 -2.23 -19.29 -3.86
N PRO A 223 -1.47 -20.28 -4.34
CA PRO A 223 -0.25 -20.72 -3.68
C PRO A 223 0.90 -19.73 -3.91
N GLN A 224 1.71 -19.47 -2.87
CA GLN A 224 2.88 -18.60 -2.94
C GLN A 224 4.01 -19.19 -2.10
N VAL A 225 5.25 -19.07 -2.55
CA VAL A 225 6.44 -19.41 -1.76
C VAL A 225 7.06 -18.13 -1.24
N VAL A 226 7.00 -17.93 0.08
CA VAL A 226 7.55 -16.76 0.75
C VAL A 226 8.91 -17.10 1.36
N VAL A 227 9.92 -16.33 1.02
CA VAL A 227 11.26 -16.45 1.62
C VAL A 227 11.55 -15.20 2.41
N ASN A 228 11.72 -15.38 3.73
CA ASN A 228 12.16 -14.32 4.60
C ASN A 228 13.62 -13.97 4.31
N GLY A 229 13.96 -12.69 4.40
CA GLY A 229 15.33 -12.22 4.27
C GLY A 229 15.41 -10.71 4.43
N ARG A 230 16.60 -10.11 4.21
CA ARG A 230 16.78 -8.63 4.22
C ARG A 230 15.67 -7.93 3.43
N THR A 231 15.32 -8.52 2.29
CA THR A 231 14.05 -8.30 1.60
C THR A 231 13.27 -9.60 1.64
N VAL A 232 12.04 -9.56 2.15
CA VAL A 232 11.10 -10.67 2.08
C VAL A 232 10.58 -10.74 0.65
N VAL A 233 10.58 -11.91 0.03
CA VAL A 233 10.14 -12.07 -1.36
C VAL A 233 9.19 -13.25 -1.47
N ALA A 234 8.08 -13.06 -2.19
CA ALA A 234 7.19 -14.14 -2.57
C ALA A 234 7.34 -14.50 -4.05
N TYR A 235 7.26 -15.78 -4.33
CA TYR A 235 7.33 -16.35 -5.66
C TYR A 235 6.09 -17.16 -5.96
N ASP A 236 5.71 -17.18 -7.22
CA ASP A 236 4.81 -18.17 -7.79
C ASP A 236 5.53 -19.53 -7.76
N PRO A 237 4.99 -20.55 -7.08
CA PRO A 237 5.67 -21.83 -6.91
C PRO A 237 5.78 -22.66 -8.20
N ASP A 238 4.90 -22.43 -9.17
CA ASP A 238 4.88 -23.17 -10.43
C ASP A 238 5.87 -22.60 -11.44
N THR A 239 6.12 -21.28 -11.40
CA THR A 239 6.92 -20.58 -12.43
C THR A 239 8.21 -19.94 -11.90
N GLY A 240 8.35 -19.76 -10.58
CA GLY A 240 9.45 -19.03 -9.98
C GLY A 240 9.39 -17.51 -10.19
N ARG A 241 8.28 -16.99 -10.73
CA ARG A 241 8.10 -15.54 -10.93
C ARG A 241 7.90 -14.84 -9.59
N GLN A 242 8.67 -13.77 -9.35
CA GLN A 242 8.47 -12.92 -8.17
C GLN A 242 7.08 -12.25 -8.21
N LEU A 243 6.29 -12.45 -7.16
CA LEU A 243 4.95 -11.88 -6.99
C LEU A 243 5.01 -10.53 -6.30
N TRP A 244 5.69 -10.47 -5.16
CA TRP A 244 5.89 -9.26 -4.37
C TRP A 244 7.18 -9.31 -3.55
N SER A 245 7.64 -8.13 -3.12
CA SER A 245 8.80 -7.97 -2.24
C SER A 245 8.54 -6.92 -1.16
N CYS A 246 9.05 -7.15 0.05
CA CYS A 246 8.96 -6.22 1.18
C CYS A 246 10.35 -6.01 1.80
N ARG A 247 10.82 -4.77 1.85
CA ARG A 247 12.08 -4.39 2.50
C ARG A 247 11.89 -4.17 4.01
N GLY A 248 13.00 -3.92 4.70
CA GLY A 248 13.00 -3.46 6.10
C GLY A 248 13.48 -4.51 7.10
N MET A 249 13.95 -5.67 6.65
CA MET A 249 14.57 -6.67 7.51
C MET A 249 16.10 -6.52 7.55
N LYS A 250 16.77 -7.12 8.54
CA LYS A 250 18.23 -7.15 8.67
C LYS A 250 18.85 -8.29 7.84
N GLU A 251 20.15 -8.13 7.54
CA GLU A 251 20.96 -9.19 6.93
C GLU A 251 21.18 -10.37 7.86
N PHE A 252 21.63 -11.50 7.29
CA PHE A 252 21.82 -12.77 8.00
C PHE A 252 20.53 -13.26 8.68
N CYS A 253 19.41 -13.17 7.96
CA CYS A 253 18.12 -13.61 8.46
C CYS A 253 18.08 -15.15 8.53
N SER A 254 17.95 -15.67 9.75
CA SER A 254 17.72 -17.08 10.04
C SER A 254 16.25 -17.44 10.31
N PRO A 255 15.41 -16.59 10.93
CA PRO A 255 14.03 -16.94 11.20
C PRO A 255 13.24 -17.13 9.90
N SER A 256 12.53 -18.24 9.79
CA SER A 256 11.60 -18.49 8.70
C SER A 256 10.29 -17.74 8.95
N ALA A 257 9.55 -17.41 7.88
CA ALA A 257 8.24 -16.77 8.02
C ALA A 257 7.21 -17.76 8.61
N VAL A 258 6.12 -17.23 9.17
CA VAL A 258 4.93 -18.01 9.55
C VAL A 258 3.68 -17.35 8.96
N TYR A 259 2.72 -18.17 8.52
CA TYR A 259 1.48 -17.69 7.92
C TYR A 259 0.28 -18.09 8.78
N HIS A 260 -0.51 -17.11 9.19
CA HIS A 260 -1.72 -17.35 9.97
C HIS A 260 -2.71 -16.20 9.81
N GLY A 261 -4.00 -16.51 9.79
CA GLY A 261 -5.05 -15.47 9.75
C GLY A 261 -4.98 -14.54 8.54
N GLY A 262 -4.43 -15.00 7.41
CA GLY A 262 -4.28 -14.21 6.20
C GLY A 262 -3.04 -13.31 6.16
N LEU A 263 -2.17 -13.33 7.18
CA LEU A 263 -0.97 -12.51 7.24
C LEU A 263 0.30 -13.37 7.30
N VAL A 264 1.37 -12.83 6.70
CA VAL A 264 2.72 -13.36 6.81
C VAL A 264 3.45 -12.62 7.92
N TYR A 265 3.93 -13.34 8.93
CA TYR A 265 4.75 -12.79 10.00
C TYR A 265 6.22 -13.13 9.77
N VAL A 266 7.06 -12.10 9.80
CA VAL A 266 8.51 -12.21 9.60
C VAL A 266 9.25 -11.58 10.75
N ALA A 267 10.47 -12.05 10.98
CA ALA A 267 11.42 -11.40 11.86
C ALA A 267 12.85 -11.60 11.35
N SER A 268 13.77 -10.74 11.75
CA SER A 268 15.16 -10.87 11.33
C SER A 268 16.14 -10.30 12.35
N GLY A 269 17.26 -11.00 12.50
CA GLY A 269 18.47 -10.45 13.10
C GLY A 269 18.44 -10.29 14.62
N ARG A 270 19.64 -10.11 15.18
CA ARG A 270 19.90 -9.86 16.61
C ARG A 270 19.13 -8.66 17.12
N SER A 271 18.08 -8.90 17.90
CA SER A 271 17.08 -7.90 18.33
C SER A 271 16.63 -7.01 17.17
N GLY A 272 16.48 -7.60 15.98
CA GLY A 272 16.12 -6.86 14.79
C GLY A 272 14.61 -6.78 14.60
N PRO A 273 14.17 -6.35 13.41
CA PRO A 273 12.78 -6.03 13.18
C PRO A 273 11.92 -7.28 13.03
N ALA A 274 10.63 -7.13 13.32
CA ALA A 274 9.56 -8.05 13.00
C ALA A 274 8.43 -7.29 12.30
N ALA A 275 7.68 -7.96 11.45
CA ALA A 275 6.57 -7.34 10.72
C ALA A 275 5.44 -8.33 10.45
N ALA A 276 4.22 -7.81 10.27
CA ALA A 276 3.14 -8.51 9.60
C ALA A 276 2.91 -7.90 8.21
N ILE A 277 2.87 -8.76 7.20
CA ILE A 277 2.74 -8.39 5.80
C ILE A 277 1.47 -9.06 5.26
N ASP A 278 0.64 -8.27 4.59
CA ASP A 278 -0.47 -8.78 3.79
C ASP A 278 0.05 -9.29 2.43
N PRO A 279 -0.05 -10.59 2.13
CA PRO A 279 0.50 -11.18 0.91
C PRO A 279 -0.41 -11.00 -0.33
N SER A 280 -1.47 -10.17 -0.26
CA SER A 280 -2.34 -9.88 -1.40
C SER A 280 -1.69 -8.98 -2.47
N GLY A 281 -0.62 -8.27 -2.13
CA GLY A 281 -0.01 -7.26 -2.99
C GLY A 281 0.74 -7.81 -4.22
N ARG A 282 1.24 -6.87 -5.03
CA ARG A 282 2.10 -7.13 -6.21
C ARG A 282 3.25 -6.12 -6.27
N GLY A 283 4.40 -6.56 -6.76
CA GLY A 283 5.59 -5.71 -6.86
C GLY A 283 6.19 -5.36 -5.50
N ASP A 284 6.71 -4.15 -5.34
CA ASP A 284 7.21 -3.69 -4.05
C ASP A 284 6.05 -3.28 -3.13
N VAL A 285 5.84 -4.06 -2.07
CA VAL A 285 4.71 -3.89 -1.14
C VAL A 285 5.12 -3.24 0.18
N THR A 286 6.37 -2.80 0.30
CA THR A 286 6.97 -2.26 1.53
C THR A 286 6.12 -1.15 2.17
N GLU A 287 5.58 -0.25 1.35
CA GLU A 287 4.82 0.90 1.82
C GLU A 287 3.31 0.64 1.88
N THR A 288 2.81 -0.42 1.23
CA THR A 288 1.38 -0.59 0.95
C THR A 288 0.73 -1.75 1.71
N HIS A 289 1.49 -2.81 2.04
CA HIS A 289 0.92 -4.05 2.60
C HIS A 289 1.52 -4.45 3.95
N VAL A 290 2.45 -3.66 4.51
CA VAL A 290 2.92 -3.86 5.88
C VAL A 290 1.82 -3.42 6.84
N ARG A 291 1.27 -4.34 7.64
CA ARG A 291 0.21 -4.06 8.63
C ARG A 291 0.76 -3.46 9.91
N TRP A 292 1.89 -3.97 10.35
CA TRP A 292 2.67 -3.37 11.43
C TRP A 292 4.13 -3.74 11.28
N TYR A 293 4.97 -2.92 11.89
CA TYR A 293 6.42 -3.07 11.87
C TYR A 293 6.96 -2.75 13.27
N LEU A 294 7.61 -3.74 13.86
CA LEU A 294 8.32 -3.65 15.12
C LEU A 294 9.82 -3.56 14.81
N PRO A 295 10.49 -2.42 15.03
CA PRO A 295 11.89 -2.24 14.62
C PRO A 295 12.91 -3.08 15.41
N ILE A 296 12.55 -3.49 16.64
CA ILE A 296 13.43 -4.16 17.60
C ILE A 296 12.61 -5.18 18.38
N GLY A 297 13.23 -6.32 18.68
CA GLY A 297 12.64 -7.36 19.52
C GLY A 297 12.21 -8.60 18.75
N GLY A 298 12.47 -8.64 17.44
CA GLY A 298 12.46 -9.87 16.66
C GLY A 298 13.61 -10.81 17.07
N PRO A 299 13.42 -12.14 16.89
CA PRO A 299 14.43 -13.15 17.16
C PRO A 299 15.61 -13.14 16.16
N TYR A 300 16.75 -13.70 16.58
CA TYR A 300 17.89 -13.90 15.71
C TYR A 300 17.84 -15.26 15.00
N VAL A 301 17.71 -16.37 15.72
CA VAL A 301 17.65 -17.73 15.13
C VAL A 301 16.25 -18.33 15.17
N PRO A 302 15.55 -18.41 16.31
CA PRO A 302 14.26 -19.09 16.39
C PRO A 302 13.20 -18.41 15.51
N SER A 303 12.39 -19.21 14.83
CA SER A 303 11.32 -18.68 13.96
C SER A 303 10.05 -18.38 14.77
N PRO A 304 9.28 -17.31 14.43
CA PRO A 304 8.04 -16.98 15.11
C PRO A 304 7.04 -18.15 15.19
N LEU A 305 6.11 -18.07 16.14
CA LEU A 305 5.03 -19.06 16.31
C LEU A 305 3.70 -18.33 16.49
N VAL A 306 2.63 -18.85 15.89
CA VAL A 306 1.26 -18.37 16.14
C VAL A 306 0.46 -19.48 16.79
N TYR A 307 0.41 -19.49 18.14
CA TYR A 307 -0.27 -20.54 18.90
C TYR A 307 -0.62 -20.14 20.35
N PRO A 308 -1.87 -19.73 20.66
CA PRO A 308 -2.85 -19.13 19.74
C PRO A 308 -2.60 -17.62 19.54
N PHE A 309 -1.49 -17.11 20.07
CA PHE A 309 -1.02 -15.73 19.90
C PHE A 309 0.25 -15.72 19.04
N LEU A 310 0.56 -14.58 18.44
CA LEU A 310 1.87 -14.38 17.84
C LEU A 310 2.93 -14.25 18.94
N VAL A 311 3.92 -15.15 18.89
CA VAL A 311 5.06 -15.20 19.79
C VAL A 311 6.34 -14.97 18.97
N LEU A 312 7.18 -14.04 19.44
CA LEU A 312 8.53 -13.79 18.96
C LEU A 312 9.54 -14.38 19.97
N PRO A 313 10.02 -15.61 19.76
CA PRO A 313 10.90 -16.34 20.68
C PRO A 313 12.36 -15.91 20.54
N GLY A 314 12.89 -15.13 21.47
CA GLY A 314 14.29 -14.69 21.44
C GLY A 314 15.27 -15.77 21.90
N ASP A 315 16.43 -15.82 21.25
CA ASP A 315 17.51 -16.79 21.49
C ASP A 315 17.95 -16.85 22.96
N ASN A 316 17.74 -15.79 23.73
CA ASN A 316 18.09 -15.69 25.15
C ASN A 316 16.99 -16.18 26.12
N GLY A 317 16.00 -16.92 25.62
CA GLY A 317 14.87 -17.44 26.38
C GLY A 317 13.71 -16.47 26.58
N THR A 318 13.71 -15.31 25.91
CA THR A 318 12.60 -14.35 26.02
C THR A 318 11.44 -14.75 25.10
N LEU A 319 10.21 -14.82 25.62
CA LEU A 319 8.98 -14.97 24.83
C LEU A 319 8.24 -13.63 24.79
N ARG A 320 8.12 -13.03 23.61
CA ARG A 320 7.33 -11.79 23.41
C ARG A 320 6.03 -12.11 22.70
N PHE A 321 4.91 -11.84 23.36
CA PHE A 321 3.59 -11.95 22.79
C PHE A 321 3.20 -10.62 22.17
N VAL A 322 2.77 -10.65 20.91
CA VAL A 322 2.51 -9.45 20.11
C VAL A 322 1.04 -9.42 19.70
N ASP A 323 0.38 -8.26 19.90
CA ASP A 323 -1.01 -8.07 19.47
C ASP A 323 -1.13 -7.83 17.94
N SER A 324 -2.37 -7.70 17.45
CA SER A 324 -2.65 -7.46 16.03
C SER A 324 -2.11 -6.12 15.49
N ARG A 325 -1.67 -5.21 16.37
CA ARG A 325 -1.08 -3.90 16.01
C ARG A 325 0.45 -3.90 16.11
N GLY A 326 1.07 -5.04 16.44
CA GLY A 326 2.51 -5.14 16.59
C GLY A 326 3.02 -4.68 17.97
N LYS A 327 2.14 -4.49 18.97
CA LYS A 327 2.53 -4.13 20.34
C LYS A 327 2.85 -5.39 21.15
N VAL A 328 3.98 -5.38 21.86
CA VAL A 328 4.29 -6.43 22.84
C VAL A 328 3.35 -6.27 24.04
N VAL A 329 2.50 -7.28 24.28
CA VAL A 329 1.50 -7.30 25.35
C VAL A 329 1.92 -8.11 26.57
N LEU A 330 2.76 -9.12 26.35
CA LEU A 330 3.38 -9.91 27.41
C LEU A 330 4.83 -10.20 27.02
N LYS A 331 5.74 -10.10 27.98
CA LYS A 331 7.14 -10.47 27.82
C LYS A 331 7.55 -11.32 29.01
N GLU A 332 7.89 -12.55 28.72
CA GLU A 332 8.29 -13.54 29.72
C GLU A 332 9.66 -14.10 29.39
N ARG A 333 10.31 -14.75 30.37
CA ARG A 333 11.62 -15.35 30.16
C ARG A 333 11.76 -16.70 30.83
N VAL A 334 12.27 -17.65 30.07
CA VAL A 334 12.76 -18.93 30.57
C VAL A 334 14.29 -18.95 30.54
N ARG A 335 14.90 -19.80 31.38
CA ARG A 335 16.36 -19.92 31.47
C ARG A 335 16.90 -20.65 30.23
N GLY A 336 18.07 -20.23 29.76
CA GLY A 336 18.80 -20.91 28.69
C GLY A 336 18.96 -20.10 27.42
N HIS A 337 19.74 -20.64 26.50
CA HIS A 337 19.88 -20.15 25.12
C HIS A 337 19.17 -21.09 24.16
N PHE A 338 18.65 -20.58 23.04
CA PHE A 338 17.74 -21.31 22.16
C PHE A 338 18.09 -21.05 20.70
N CYS A 339 18.56 -22.08 20.00
CA CYS A 339 18.56 -22.12 18.54
C CYS A 339 17.28 -22.76 17.97
N SER A 340 16.68 -23.68 18.74
CA SER A 340 15.47 -24.37 18.32
C SER A 340 14.31 -23.38 18.17
N SER A 341 13.44 -23.65 17.21
CA SER A 341 12.16 -22.95 17.13
C SER A 341 11.11 -23.64 17.99
N PRO A 342 10.20 -22.89 18.64
CA PRO A 342 9.15 -23.48 19.45
C PRO A 342 8.10 -24.20 18.59
N LEU A 343 7.52 -25.25 19.18
CA LEU A 343 6.40 -26.03 18.64
C LEU A 343 5.13 -25.74 19.45
N GLY A 344 4.03 -25.41 18.78
CA GLY A 344 2.72 -25.29 19.40
C GLY A 344 1.89 -26.57 19.22
N ALA A 345 1.45 -27.19 20.31
CA ALA A 345 0.54 -28.34 20.25
C ALA A 345 -0.25 -28.49 21.55
N ASP A 346 -1.51 -28.96 21.47
CA ASP A 346 -2.38 -29.23 22.63
C ASP A 346 -2.41 -28.10 23.69
N GLY A 347 -2.55 -26.85 23.25
CA GLY A 347 -2.59 -25.67 24.14
C GLY A 347 -1.26 -25.30 24.80
N LYS A 348 -0.17 -25.99 24.44
CA LYS A 348 1.16 -25.84 25.04
C LYS A 348 2.19 -25.42 23.97
N ILE A 349 3.23 -24.75 24.43
CA ILE A 349 4.45 -24.47 23.68
C ILE A 349 5.56 -25.37 24.21
N TYR A 350 6.19 -26.12 23.31
CA TYR A 350 7.37 -26.94 23.57
C TYR A 350 8.58 -26.25 22.97
N TRP A 351 9.55 -25.88 23.82
CA TRP A 351 10.73 -25.13 23.36
C TRP A 351 12.01 -25.62 24.02
N THR A 352 12.97 -26.05 23.22
CA THR A 352 14.16 -26.76 23.67
C THR A 352 15.40 -25.86 23.63
N SER A 353 16.10 -25.74 24.76
CA SER A 353 17.33 -24.96 24.87
C SER A 353 18.51 -25.68 24.20
N GLU A 354 19.59 -24.93 23.95
CA GLU A 354 20.87 -25.43 23.47
C GLU A 354 21.48 -26.49 24.40
N THR A 355 21.14 -26.48 25.69
CA THR A 355 21.58 -27.48 26.69
C THR A 355 20.74 -28.76 26.70
N GLY A 356 19.67 -28.81 25.90
CA GLY A 356 18.74 -29.95 25.86
C GLY A 356 17.62 -29.91 26.88
N ASP A 357 17.37 -28.75 27.50
CA ASP A 357 16.23 -28.58 28.40
C ASP A 357 14.99 -28.19 27.59
N THR A 358 13.94 -29.01 27.61
CA THR A 358 12.68 -28.66 26.96
C THR A 358 11.71 -28.06 27.96
N TYR A 359 11.32 -26.81 27.71
CA TYR A 359 10.27 -26.12 28.46
C TYR A 359 8.91 -26.47 27.86
N VAL A 360 7.98 -26.88 28.73
CA VAL A 360 6.56 -27.06 28.39
C VAL A 360 5.80 -25.92 29.02
N ILE A 361 5.22 -25.07 28.19
CA ILE A 361 4.62 -23.80 28.59
C ILE A 361 3.16 -23.82 28.18
N GLU A 362 2.26 -23.83 29.15
CA GLU A 362 0.84 -23.62 28.92
C GLU A 362 0.59 -22.17 28.55
N VAL A 363 -0.25 -21.94 27.54
CA VAL A 363 -0.66 -20.61 27.11
C VAL A 363 -2.17 -20.49 27.24
N ALA A 364 -2.61 -19.66 28.18
CA ALA A 364 -4.02 -19.43 28.46
C ALA A 364 -4.51 -18.09 27.86
N ARG A 365 -5.83 -17.98 27.68
CA ARG A 365 -6.53 -16.76 27.24
C ARG A 365 -7.50 -16.21 28.31
N PRO A 366 -7.07 -15.84 29.52
CA PRO A 366 -7.95 -15.14 30.45
C PRO A 366 -8.32 -13.78 29.86
N GLN A 367 -9.61 -13.58 29.53
CA GLN A 367 -10.17 -12.28 29.12
C GLN A 367 -9.49 -11.65 27.88
N GLY A 368 -8.92 -12.47 26.99
CA GLY A 368 -8.29 -12.02 25.74
C GLY A 368 -6.82 -11.56 25.84
N THR A 369 -6.22 -11.57 27.03
CA THR A 369 -4.78 -11.29 27.22
C THR A 369 -4.00 -12.59 27.37
N PRO A 370 -2.80 -12.75 26.77
CA PRO A 370 -1.98 -13.93 27.00
C PRO A 370 -1.54 -14.01 28.46
N ALA A 371 -1.66 -15.20 29.05
CA ALA A 371 -1.00 -15.58 30.29
C ALA A 371 -0.27 -16.90 30.04
N ILE A 372 0.92 -17.06 30.63
CA ILE A 372 1.68 -18.31 30.50
C ILE A 372 1.93 -18.95 31.86
N LYS A 373 2.04 -20.27 31.85
CA LYS A 373 2.49 -21.06 32.99
C LYS A 373 3.50 -22.09 32.51
N VAL A 374 4.71 -22.05 33.05
CA VAL A 374 5.70 -23.10 32.79
C VAL A 374 5.27 -24.33 33.57
N LEU A 375 4.85 -25.38 32.86
CA LEU A 375 4.38 -26.64 33.45
C LEU A 375 5.54 -27.56 33.83
N ALA A 376 6.59 -27.56 33.00
CA ALA A 376 7.74 -28.44 33.17
C ALA A 376 9.00 -27.88 32.50
N ARG A 377 10.15 -28.30 33.03
CA ARG A 377 11.47 -28.21 32.40
C ARG A 377 12.06 -29.62 32.38
N ASN A 378 12.26 -30.16 31.18
CA ASN A 378 12.63 -31.55 30.96
C ASN A 378 14.08 -31.64 30.44
N PRO A 379 15.07 -31.94 31.30
CA PRO A 379 16.47 -32.01 30.91
C PRO A 379 16.79 -33.34 30.20
N LEU A 380 17.41 -33.26 29.01
CA LEU A 380 17.98 -34.43 28.34
C LEU A 380 19.49 -34.60 28.62
N GLY A 381 20.14 -33.60 29.24
CA GLY A 381 21.56 -33.64 29.59
C GLY A 381 22.49 -33.61 28.36
N GLU A 382 22.00 -33.15 27.22
CA GLU A 382 22.73 -33.21 25.96
C GLU A 382 22.40 -32.03 25.05
N LYS A 383 23.42 -31.48 24.38
CA LYS A 383 23.28 -30.34 23.47
C LYS A 383 22.19 -30.59 22.41
N CYS A 384 21.31 -29.62 22.21
CA CYS A 384 20.18 -29.70 21.27
C CYS A 384 20.01 -28.40 20.49
N LEU A 385 20.16 -28.43 19.17
CA LEU A 385 19.93 -27.26 18.30
C LEU A 385 18.70 -27.43 17.38
N ALA A 386 18.21 -28.66 17.22
CA ALA A 386 17.09 -28.98 16.36
C ALA A 386 15.76 -28.54 16.97
N SER A 387 14.79 -28.16 16.12
CA SER A 387 13.42 -27.92 16.59
C SER A 387 12.70 -29.25 16.84
N PRO A 388 11.86 -29.34 17.89
CA PRO A 388 11.01 -30.51 18.14
C PRO A 388 10.08 -30.81 16.96
N ALA A 389 9.76 -32.09 16.77
CA ALA A 389 8.74 -32.56 15.84
C ALA A 389 7.68 -33.36 16.59
N VAL A 390 6.44 -33.33 16.10
CA VAL A 390 5.35 -34.10 16.68
C VAL A 390 4.61 -34.83 15.58
N ALA A 391 4.31 -36.10 15.84
CA ALA A 391 3.53 -36.95 14.96
C ALA A 391 2.90 -38.05 15.79
N ASN A 392 1.65 -38.41 15.50
CA ASN A 392 0.94 -39.50 16.17
C ASN A 392 0.93 -39.39 17.71
N GLY A 393 0.78 -38.18 18.24
CA GLY A 393 0.78 -37.93 19.69
C GLY A 393 2.13 -38.19 20.40
N ARG A 394 3.23 -38.27 19.63
CA ARG A 394 4.59 -38.47 20.15
C ARG A 394 5.47 -37.27 19.83
N LEU A 395 6.37 -36.93 20.74
CA LEU A 395 7.36 -35.86 20.54
C LEU A 395 8.72 -36.45 20.18
N PHE A 396 9.30 -35.98 19.08
CA PHE A 396 10.61 -36.40 18.62
C PHE A 396 11.63 -35.27 18.84
N LEU A 397 12.69 -35.57 19.59
CA LEU A 397 13.74 -34.62 19.94
C LEU A 397 15.09 -35.15 19.48
N ARG A 398 15.79 -34.36 18.67
CA ARG A 398 17.13 -34.67 18.20
C ARG A 398 18.17 -33.87 18.98
N THR A 399 19.03 -34.57 19.70
CA THR A 399 20.22 -34.01 20.36
C THR A 399 21.48 -34.25 19.51
N ALA A 400 22.63 -33.80 20.00
CA ALA A 400 23.90 -33.91 19.28
C ALA A 400 24.32 -35.36 18.95
N LYS A 401 23.99 -36.34 19.79
CA LYS A 401 24.36 -37.75 19.68
C LYS A 401 23.16 -38.70 19.67
N HIS A 402 21.95 -38.26 20.00
CA HIS A 402 20.79 -39.15 20.09
C HIS A 402 19.52 -38.58 19.46
N LEU A 403 18.61 -39.48 19.13
CA LEU A 403 17.22 -39.18 18.83
C LEU A 403 16.32 -39.81 19.91
N TYR A 404 15.40 -39.01 20.45
CA TYR A 404 14.47 -39.43 21.49
C TYR A 404 13.04 -39.40 20.95
N CYS A 405 12.24 -40.40 21.33
CA CYS A 405 10.79 -40.37 21.21
C CYS A 405 10.17 -40.32 22.60
N ILE A 406 9.46 -39.24 22.90
CA ILE A 406 8.73 -39.06 24.16
C ILE A 406 7.27 -39.47 23.92
N ALA A 407 6.78 -40.43 24.72
CA ALA A 407 5.41 -40.94 24.58
C ALA A 407 4.80 -41.45 25.91
N GLY A 408 5.37 -41.07 27.06
CA GLY A 408 4.86 -41.52 28.36
C GLY A 408 3.61 -40.76 28.85
N THR A 409 2.94 -41.32 29.86
CA THR A 409 1.74 -40.76 30.51
C THR A 409 1.91 -40.52 32.02
N ALA A 410 3.08 -40.81 32.60
CA ALA A 410 3.33 -40.70 34.05
C ALA A 410 3.93 -39.34 34.43
N GLU A 411 3.60 -38.80 35.61
CA GLU A 411 4.21 -37.56 36.13
C GLU A 411 5.44 -37.85 37.00
N PRO A 412 6.67 -37.51 36.59
CA PRO A 412 7.81 -37.43 37.51
C PRO A 412 7.77 -36.17 38.40
N GLU A 413 8.22 -36.30 39.64
CA GLU A 413 8.31 -35.22 40.65
C GLU A 413 9.28 -34.09 40.25
N ALA A 414 8.92 -32.87 40.64
CA ALA A 414 9.61 -31.64 40.23
C ALA A 414 10.80 -31.29 41.13
N PRO A 415 11.97 -30.91 40.57
CA PRO A 415 12.95 -30.12 41.31
C PRO A 415 12.80 -28.63 40.98
N VAL A 416 12.51 -27.82 42.01
CA VAL A 416 12.70 -26.36 42.00
C VAL A 416 13.70 -26.01 43.10
N ALA A 417 14.78 -25.33 42.74
CA ALA A 417 15.53 -24.52 43.68
C ALA A 417 15.94 -23.22 43.01
N ALA A 418 15.45 -22.10 43.56
CA ALA A 418 15.92 -20.76 43.24
C ALA A 418 17.29 -20.53 43.87
N THR A 419 18.23 -19.97 43.10
CA THR A 419 19.61 -19.71 43.50
C THR A 419 19.69 -18.49 44.46
N PRO A 420 20.63 -18.45 45.42
CA PRO A 420 20.78 -17.30 46.34
C PRO A 420 21.17 -16.01 45.61
N ARG A 421 20.79 -14.84 46.16
CA ARG A 421 21.22 -13.52 45.67
C ARG A 421 22.72 -13.33 45.95
N ALA A 422 23.55 -13.32 44.91
CA ALA A 422 24.99 -13.02 44.99
C ALA A 422 25.28 -11.51 45.08
N ASP A 423 26.39 -11.13 45.72
CA ASP A 423 26.88 -9.74 45.82
C ASP A 423 27.79 -9.34 44.62
N PHE A 424 28.22 -8.07 44.56
CA PHE A 424 29.01 -7.55 43.43
C PHE A 424 30.36 -8.25 43.27
N ALA A 425 31.06 -8.54 44.38
CA ALA A 425 32.38 -9.16 44.35
C ALA A 425 32.30 -10.58 43.78
N GLU A 426 31.28 -11.34 44.19
CA GLU A 426 31.03 -12.69 43.70
C GLU A 426 30.59 -12.69 42.23
N LEU A 427 29.71 -11.76 41.83
CA LEU A 427 29.31 -11.60 40.43
C LEU A 427 30.49 -11.20 39.54
N LYS A 428 31.35 -10.28 39.98
CA LYS A 428 32.57 -9.89 39.25
C LYS A 428 33.52 -11.07 39.10
N LYS A 429 33.78 -11.82 40.18
CA LYS A 429 34.61 -13.02 40.16
C LYS A 429 34.03 -14.07 39.21
N ARG A 430 32.71 -14.30 39.24
CA ARG A 430 32.01 -15.23 38.34
C ARG A 430 32.08 -14.78 36.88
N PHE A 431 31.98 -13.47 36.59
CA PHE A 431 32.18 -12.95 35.24
C PHE A 431 33.60 -13.21 34.72
N GLU A 432 34.60 -12.96 35.57
CA GLU A 432 36.03 -13.09 35.23
C GLU A 432 36.49 -14.56 35.13
N ALA A 433 35.85 -15.47 35.89
CA ALA A 433 36.13 -16.91 35.87
C ALA A 433 35.64 -17.63 34.60
N HIS A 434 34.78 -17.00 33.79
CA HIS A 434 34.25 -17.57 32.55
C HIS A 434 34.73 -16.78 31.31
N PRO A 435 36.05 -16.76 31.03
CA PRO A 435 36.64 -15.89 30.03
C PRO A 435 36.17 -16.20 28.61
N ALA A 436 36.25 -15.18 27.76
CA ALA A 436 35.83 -15.19 26.37
C ALA A 436 36.38 -16.33 25.47
N ALA A 437 37.48 -16.97 25.86
CA ALA A 437 38.26 -17.88 25.01
C ALA A 437 37.59 -19.24 24.75
N THR A 438 36.66 -19.69 25.58
CA THR A 438 36.12 -21.08 25.53
C THR A 438 34.77 -21.23 24.84
N GLY A 439 34.07 -20.14 24.51
CA GLY A 439 32.80 -20.15 23.76
C GLY A 439 31.56 -20.71 24.48
N ASP A 440 31.71 -21.59 25.48
CA ASP A 440 30.61 -22.36 26.07
C ASP A 440 29.87 -21.67 27.24
N ASP A 441 30.39 -20.56 27.80
CA ASP A 441 29.83 -19.91 29.01
C ASP A 441 29.15 -18.54 28.79
N VAL A 442 28.69 -18.26 27.57
CA VAL A 442 27.98 -17.02 27.24
C VAL A 442 26.74 -16.83 28.13
N GLY A 443 26.00 -17.91 28.42
CA GLY A 443 24.83 -17.88 29.29
C GLY A 443 25.15 -17.40 30.70
N VAL A 444 26.26 -17.87 31.27
CA VAL A 444 26.71 -17.45 32.60
C VAL A 444 27.11 -15.98 32.59
N ARG A 445 27.86 -15.52 31.59
CA ARG A 445 28.23 -14.09 31.49
C ARG A 445 27.03 -13.17 31.31
N VAL A 446 26.03 -13.56 30.52
CA VAL A 446 24.77 -12.82 30.38
C VAL A 446 23.99 -12.81 31.70
N GLU A 447 23.87 -13.94 32.38
CA GLU A 447 23.21 -14.06 33.68
C GLU A 447 23.87 -13.15 34.71
N VAL A 448 25.21 -13.14 34.75
CA VAL A 448 25.97 -12.26 35.63
C VAL A 448 25.73 -10.79 35.29
N VAL A 449 25.76 -10.40 34.02
CA VAL A 449 25.46 -9.02 33.59
C VAL A 449 24.04 -8.59 33.97
N GLU A 450 23.06 -9.49 33.86
CA GLU A 450 21.68 -9.23 34.26
C GLU A 450 21.53 -9.16 35.79
N ALA A 451 22.24 -10.02 36.53
CA ALA A 451 22.28 -9.97 38.00
C ALA A 451 22.94 -8.68 38.49
N LEU A 452 24.02 -8.21 37.84
CA LEU A 452 24.64 -6.91 38.10
C LEU A 452 23.65 -5.76 37.89
N ALA A 453 22.83 -5.82 36.83
CA ALA A 453 21.78 -4.83 36.58
C ALA A 453 20.68 -4.83 37.65
N GLN A 454 20.36 -6.00 38.22
CA GLN A 454 19.40 -6.12 39.33
C GLN A 454 19.99 -5.62 40.66
N LEU A 455 21.28 -5.86 40.89
CA LEU A 455 22.00 -5.41 42.08
C LEU A 455 22.09 -3.88 42.13
N LYS A 456 22.22 -3.23 40.96
CA LYS A 456 22.35 -1.76 40.80
C LYS A 456 23.54 -1.16 41.57
N ASP A 457 24.58 -1.93 41.81
CA ASP A 457 25.83 -1.46 42.40
C ASP A 457 26.58 -0.56 41.39
N PRO A 458 26.90 0.71 41.69
CA PRO A 458 27.62 1.61 40.79
C PRO A 458 28.97 1.07 40.29
N GLN A 459 29.63 0.21 41.07
CA GLN A 459 30.90 -0.43 40.67
C GLN A 459 30.73 -1.33 39.43
N ALA A 460 29.51 -1.83 39.18
CA ALA A 460 29.21 -2.62 38.01
C ALA A 460 29.28 -1.83 36.71
N ILE A 461 29.07 -0.51 36.73
CA ILE A 461 29.10 0.33 35.53
C ILE A 461 30.48 0.25 34.84
N ALA A 462 31.55 0.33 35.63
CA ALA A 462 32.93 0.21 35.11
C ALA A 462 33.19 -1.17 34.50
N LEU A 463 32.72 -2.25 35.15
CA LEU A 463 32.85 -3.61 34.64
C LEU A 463 32.08 -3.80 33.33
N LEU A 464 30.85 -3.27 33.26
CA LEU A 464 30.02 -3.32 32.07
C LEU A 464 30.64 -2.54 30.90
N GLU A 465 31.20 -1.35 31.17
CA GLU A 465 31.79 -0.49 30.14
C GLU A 465 33.14 -1.04 29.63
N GLN A 466 34.02 -1.44 30.53
CA GLN A 466 35.39 -1.81 30.18
C GLN A 466 35.49 -3.26 29.68
N LYS A 467 34.65 -4.17 30.19
CA LYS A 467 34.69 -5.59 29.82
C LYS A 467 33.47 -6.02 29.02
N ALA A 468 32.26 -5.93 29.60
CA ALA A 468 31.08 -6.59 29.00
C ALA A 468 30.64 -5.99 27.66
N LEU A 469 30.71 -4.66 27.49
CA LEU A 469 30.46 -3.98 26.21
C LEU A 469 31.51 -4.30 25.13
N ARG A 470 32.68 -4.81 25.53
CA ARG A 470 33.77 -5.23 24.65
C ARG A 470 33.90 -6.75 24.54
N ASP A 471 33.00 -7.51 25.17
CA ASP A 471 33.00 -8.97 25.10
C ASP A 471 32.92 -9.41 23.64
N PRO A 472 33.68 -10.44 23.21
CA PRO A 472 33.61 -10.91 21.82
C PRO A 472 32.23 -11.48 21.47
N HIS A 473 31.49 -12.00 22.45
CA HIS A 473 30.13 -12.45 22.26
C HIS A 473 29.12 -11.29 22.33
N TRP A 474 28.31 -11.19 21.28
CA TRP A 474 27.37 -10.08 21.09
C TRP A 474 26.24 -10.04 22.12
N ASP A 475 25.76 -11.21 22.60
CA ASP A 475 24.72 -11.27 23.64
C ASP A 475 25.18 -10.62 24.93
N VAL A 476 26.44 -10.79 25.30
CA VAL A 476 27.02 -10.16 26.51
C VAL A 476 27.09 -8.65 26.32
N ARG A 477 27.49 -8.18 25.13
CA ARG A 477 27.48 -6.73 24.81
C ARG A 477 26.08 -6.14 24.84
N GLU A 478 25.09 -6.85 24.29
CA GLU A 478 23.70 -6.42 24.30
C GLU A 478 23.11 -6.41 25.71
N ALA A 479 23.36 -7.47 26.49
CA ALA A 479 22.99 -7.54 27.89
C ALA A 479 23.62 -6.39 28.68
N ALA A 480 24.89 -6.07 28.42
CA ALA A 480 25.59 -4.97 29.06
C ALA A 480 25.00 -3.61 28.70
N ALA A 481 24.71 -3.37 27.42
CA ALA A 481 24.05 -2.15 26.96
C ALA A 481 22.66 -1.96 27.58
N LYS A 482 21.89 -3.03 27.75
CA LYS A 482 20.60 -3.01 28.45
C LYS A 482 20.77 -2.81 29.95
N ALA A 483 21.74 -3.50 30.55
CA ALA A 483 22.07 -3.43 31.97
C ALA A 483 22.45 -2.02 32.40
N LEU A 484 23.27 -1.32 31.60
CA LEU A 484 23.62 0.09 31.82
C LEU A 484 22.38 0.98 31.98
N GLY A 485 21.31 0.71 31.22
CA GLY A 485 20.03 1.42 31.38
C GLY A 485 19.32 1.22 32.72
N ALA A 486 19.66 0.19 33.50
CA ALA A 486 19.08 -0.06 34.83
C ALA A 486 19.71 0.79 35.94
N PHE A 487 20.91 1.34 35.71
CA PHE A 487 21.66 2.17 36.67
C PHE A 487 21.26 3.66 36.66
N GLY A 488 20.26 4.04 35.85
CA GLY A 488 19.73 5.40 35.88
C GLY A 488 20.73 6.45 35.40
N GLU A 489 20.76 7.60 36.09
CA GLU A 489 21.62 8.74 35.74
C GLU A 489 23.11 8.41 35.76
N GLN A 490 23.55 7.51 36.65
CA GLN A 490 24.95 7.12 36.83
C GLN A 490 25.57 6.53 35.54
N ALA A 491 24.75 5.94 34.66
CA ALA A 491 25.21 5.35 33.40
C ALA A 491 25.02 6.27 32.17
N MET A 492 24.55 7.52 32.33
CA MET A 492 24.32 8.42 31.19
C MET A 492 25.58 8.70 30.38
N GLY A 493 26.74 8.83 31.03
CA GLY A 493 28.03 9.01 30.35
C GLY A 493 28.37 7.83 29.44
N ALA A 494 28.30 6.61 29.98
CA ALA A 494 28.57 5.37 29.23
C ALA A 494 27.58 5.18 28.07
N LEU A 495 26.28 5.45 28.30
CA LEU A 495 25.25 5.37 27.26
C LEU A 495 25.47 6.42 26.15
N THR A 496 25.89 7.64 26.50
CA THR A 496 26.19 8.70 25.53
C THR A 496 27.41 8.36 24.68
N ALA A 497 28.47 7.82 25.29
CA ALA A 497 29.66 7.35 24.58
C ALA A 497 29.31 6.21 23.58
N MET A 498 28.38 5.33 23.95
CA MET A 498 27.91 4.23 23.11
C MET A 498 27.24 4.69 21.81
N LEU A 499 26.62 5.88 21.77
CA LEU A 499 26.04 6.44 20.53
C LEU A 499 27.10 6.68 19.44
N GLY A 500 28.32 7.08 19.84
CA GLY A 500 29.39 7.44 18.90
C GLY A 500 30.25 6.25 18.47
N ARG A 501 30.54 5.32 19.39
CA ARG A 501 31.50 4.22 19.20
C ARG A 501 30.87 2.83 19.07
N GLY A 502 29.56 2.71 19.30
CA GLY A 502 28.85 1.43 19.25
C GLY A 502 28.51 0.97 17.82
N MET A 503 28.30 -0.34 17.67
CA MET A 503 27.66 -0.94 16.49
C MET A 503 26.22 -0.40 16.34
N PRO A 504 25.61 -0.38 15.13
CA PRO A 504 24.28 0.20 14.91
C PRO A 504 23.20 -0.25 15.91
N TYR A 505 23.16 -1.53 16.30
CA TYR A 505 22.19 -2.03 17.29
C TYR A 505 22.46 -1.53 18.73
N LEU A 506 23.73 -1.32 19.11
CA LEU A 506 24.09 -0.73 20.41
C LEU A 506 23.72 0.75 20.47
N ARG A 507 23.85 1.48 19.35
CA ARG A 507 23.40 2.88 19.24
C ARG A 507 21.90 3.02 19.46
N ILE A 508 21.13 2.07 18.91
CA ILE A 508 19.69 2.00 19.10
C ILE A 508 19.35 1.80 20.60
N ILE A 509 19.96 0.80 21.25
CA ILE A 509 19.75 0.53 22.68
C ILE A 509 20.18 1.73 23.54
N ALA A 510 21.30 2.38 23.20
CA ALA A 510 21.77 3.58 23.85
C ALA A 510 20.73 4.71 23.75
N ALA A 511 20.24 4.99 22.54
CA ALA A 511 19.27 6.05 22.30
C ALA A 511 17.96 5.80 23.05
N GLU A 512 17.43 4.58 23.02
CA GLU A 512 16.22 4.22 23.77
C GLU A 512 16.38 4.39 25.29
N ASN A 513 17.53 3.98 25.85
CA ASN A 513 17.80 4.18 27.28
C ASN A 513 17.93 5.67 27.64
N LEU A 514 18.67 6.46 26.84
CA LEU A 514 18.83 7.89 27.07
C LEU A 514 17.50 8.65 26.96
N GLY A 515 16.64 8.24 26.03
CA GLY A 515 15.26 8.73 25.92
C GLY A 515 14.44 8.44 27.18
N ARG A 516 14.46 7.18 27.65
CA ARG A 516 13.73 6.74 28.85
C ARG A 516 14.21 7.46 30.11
N LEU A 517 15.52 7.70 30.20
CA LEU A 517 16.17 8.46 31.28
C LEU A 517 15.98 9.97 31.12
N LYS A 518 15.37 10.44 30.02
CA LYS A 518 15.16 11.86 29.72
C LYS A 518 16.47 12.67 29.77
N ALA A 519 17.57 12.11 29.25
CA ALA A 519 18.91 12.68 29.36
C ALA A 519 19.10 13.92 28.44
N ALA A 520 18.82 15.13 28.95
CA ALA A 520 18.95 16.37 28.18
C ALA A 520 20.38 16.65 27.67
N SER A 521 21.40 16.22 28.42
CA SER A 521 22.81 16.33 28.01
C SER A 521 23.15 15.53 26.74
N ALA A 522 22.36 14.51 26.39
CA ALA A 522 22.57 13.66 25.22
C ALA A 522 21.95 14.22 23.92
N VAL A 523 21.19 15.32 23.98
CA VAL A 523 20.48 15.89 22.82
C VAL A 523 21.41 16.15 21.62
N PRO A 524 22.61 16.74 21.77
CA PRO A 524 23.51 16.95 20.62
C PRO A 524 23.91 15.64 19.92
N ALA A 525 24.19 14.59 20.69
CA ALA A 525 24.55 13.28 20.14
C ALA A 525 23.37 12.61 19.44
N LEU A 526 22.16 12.74 19.99
CA LEU A 526 20.93 12.18 19.41
C LEU A 526 20.50 12.93 18.14
N LEU A 527 20.69 14.25 18.07
CA LEU A 527 20.46 15.04 16.85
C LEU A 527 21.40 14.63 15.71
N LYS A 528 22.65 14.32 16.01
CA LYS A 528 23.57 13.74 15.02
C LYS A 528 23.11 12.35 14.58
N LEU A 529 22.60 11.56 15.53
CA LEU A 529 22.13 10.19 15.27
C LEU A 529 20.84 10.15 14.44
N SER A 530 20.00 11.18 14.49
CA SER A 530 18.77 11.26 13.70
C SER A 530 19.03 11.41 12.19
N GLN A 531 20.26 11.72 11.78
CA GLN A 531 20.69 11.81 10.37
C GLN A 531 21.44 10.56 9.90
N HIS A 532 21.39 9.46 10.66
CA HIS A 532 22.14 8.24 10.34
C HIS A 532 21.59 7.54 9.08
N HIS A 533 22.46 6.88 8.30
CA HIS A 533 22.08 6.20 7.05
C HIS A 533 21.09 5.03 7.28
N ASP A 534 21.25 4.32 8.40
CA ASP A 534 20.36 3.24 8.84
C ASP A 534 19.03 3.80 9.41
N PRO A 535 17.87 3.46 8.81
CA PRO A 535 16.56 3.94 9.27
C PRO A 535 16.19 3.51 10.69
N LEU A 536 16.63 2.34 11.16
CA LEU A 536 16.35 1.88 12.53
C LEU A 536 17.01 2.78 13.57
N VAL A 537 18.20 3.27 13.25
CA VAL A 537 18.95 4.20 14.09
C VAL A 537 18.25 5.56 14.15
N ARG A 538 17.73 6.06 13.01
CA ARG A 538 16.94 7.32 12.96
C ARG A 538 15.65 7.21 13.79
N ILE A 539 14.94 6.10 13.69
CA ILE A 539 13.72 5.81 14.48
C ILE A 539 14.01 5.90 15.98
N ALA A 540 15.08 5.23 16.45
CA ALA A 540 15.47 5.24 17.86
C ALA A 540 15.83 6.66 18.33
N ALA A 541 16.57 7.41 17.52
CA ALA A 541 16.92 8.80 17.81
C ALA A 541 15.67 9.70 17.91
N PHE A 542 14.74 9.62 16.96
CA PHE A 542 13.50 10.42 16.99
C PHE A 542 12.61 10.12 18.19
N ARG A 543 12.51 8.86 18.62
CA ARG A 543 11.78 8.49 19.83
C ARG A 543 12.45 9.03 21.08
N ALA A 544 13.77 8.90 21.19
CA ALA A 544 14.54 9.40 22.32
C ALA A 544 14.44 10.92 22.45
N LEU A 545 14.62 11.64 21.34
CA LEU A 545 14.49 13.09 21.26
C LEU A 545 13.08 13.56 21.68
N ALA A 546 12.02 12.87 21.23
CA ALA A 546 10.66 13.21 21.61
C ALA A 546 10.40 13.03 23.12
N GLN A 547 10.91 11.95 23.73
CA GLN A 547 10.78 11.72 25.18
C GLN A 547 11.52 12.79 25.98
N ILE A 548 12.71 13.21 25.54
CA ILE A 548 13.48 14.27 26.19
C ILE A 548 12.75 15.62 26.05
N ALA A 549 12.28 15.98 24.85
CA ALA A 549 11.54 17.23 24.62
C ALA A 549 10.21 17.29 25.40
N ALA A 550 9.56 16.15 25.60
CA ALA A 550 8.35 16.07 26.41
C ALA A 550 8.65 16.39 27.89
N ALA A 551 9.79 15.93 28.41
CA ALA A 551 10.21 16.13 29.79
C ALA A 551 10.92 17.46 30.07
N HIS A 552 11.67 17.99 29.10
CA HIS A 552 12.52 19.18 29.25
C HIS A 552 12.13 20.25 28.23
N GLU A 553 11.35 21.23 28.68
CA GLU A 553 10.78 22.27 27.79
C GLU A 553 11.87 23.10 27.08
N ALA A 554 12.96 23.43 27.78
CA ALA A 554 14.11 24.14 27.20
C ALA A 554 14.82 23.38 26.06
N ALA A 555 14.64 22.05 25.95
CA ALA A 555 15.21 21.27 24.86
C ALA A 555 14.33 21.24 23.59
N ALA A 556 13.02 21.52 23.72
CA ALA A 556 12.07 21.39 22.62
C ALA A 556 12.41 22.25 21.38
N PRO A 557 12.83 23.53 21.50
CA PRO A 557 13.17 24.36 20.34
C PRO A 557 14.31 23.79 19.47
N LYS A 558 15.26 23.07 20.08
CA LYS A 558 16.37 22.42 19.36
C LYS A 558 15.97 21.09 18.71
N ILE A 559 14.94 20.43 19.25
CA ILE A 559 14.54 19.07 18.87
C ILE A 559 13.45 19.09 17.79
N VAL A 560 12.45 19.95 17.94
CA VAL A 560 11.28 20.03 17.06
C VAL A 560 11.67 20.18 15.58
N PRO A 561 12.66 21.01 15.18
CA PRO A 561 13.09 21.10 13.78
C PRO A 561 13.62 19.78 13.20
N ALA A 562 14.35 18.99 13.99
CA ALA A 562 14.88 17.70 13.55
C ALA A 562 13.76 16.66 13.37
N LEU A 563 12.78 16.65 14.27
CA LEU A 563 11.60 15.80 14.13
C LEU A 563 10.74 16.22 12.92
N ALA A 564 10.58 17.53 12.70
CA ALA A 564 9.87 18.07 11.54
C ALA A 564 10.55 17.70 10.21
N ALA A 565 11.89 17.73 10.16
CA ALA A 565 12.65 17.25 9.00
C ALA A 565 12.39 15.76 8.71
N GLY A 566 12.18 14.96 9.76
CA GLY A 566 11.83 13.54 9.64
C GLY A 566 10.49 13.26 8.93
N LEU A 567 9.58 14.24 8.84
CA LEU A 567 8.34 14.12 8.07
C LEU A 567 8.60 13.99 6.56
N GLY A 568 9.78 14.40 6.08
CA GLY A 568 10.23 14.25 4.69
C GLY A 568 11.19 13.08 4.46
N ASP A 569 11.35 12.15 5.40
CA ASP A 569 12.30 11.05 5.27
C ASP A 569 11.95 10.11 4.09
N ARG A 570 12.96 9.53 3.46
CA ARG A 570 12.79 8.60 2.33
C ARG A 570 12.03 7.32 2.70
N GLU A 571 12.13 6.84 3.94
CA GLU A 571 11.48 5.62 4.40
C GLU A 571 10.16 5.94 5.13
N GLY A 572 9.03 5.34 4.71
CA GLY A 572 7.73 5.64 5.31
C GLY A 572 7.66 5.32 6.81
N VAL A 573 8.34 4.26 7.26
CA VAL A 573 8.42 3.90 8.68
C VAL A 573 9.11 4.98 9.53
N VAL A 574 10.04 5.74 8.95
CA VAL A 574 10.71 6.85 9.63
C VAL A 574 9.81 8.08 9.66
N ARG A 575 9.13 8.40 8.54
CA ARG A 575 8.11 9.46 8.49
C ARG A 575 7.02 9.25 9.53
N ARG A 576 6.47 8.04 9.61
CA ARG A 576 5.49 7.64 10.64
C ARG A 576 6.01 7.88 12.05
N THR A 577 7.25 7.45 12.33
CA THR A 577 7.86 7.64 13.64
C THR A 577 8.02 9.13 13.96
N ALA A 578 8.42 9.96 12.99
CA ALA A 578 8.53 11.40 13.16
C ALA A 578 7.17 12.04 13.50
N ILE A 579 6.09 11.61 12.84
CA ILE A 579 4.71 12.03 13.14
C ILE A 579 4.33 11.66 14.58
N GLU A 580 4.53 10.40 14.95
CA GLU A 580 4.24 9.89 16.29
C GLU A 580 5.04 10.62 17.38
N SER A 581 6.31 10.94 17.09
CA SER A 581 7.21 11.71 17.96
C SER A 581 6.80 13.18 18.10
N LEU A 582 6.24 13.79 17.05
CA LEU A 582 5.79 15.19 17.07
C LEU A 582 4.45 15.39 17.77
N ARG A 583 3.54 14.41 17.66
CA ARG A 583 2.19 14.47 18.22
C ARG A 583 2.13 14.89 19.71
N PRO A 584 2.90 14.29 20.65
CA PRO A 584 2.86 14.71 22.05
C PRO A 584 3.48 16.10 22.29
N LEU A 585 4.25 16.62 21.34
CA LEU A 585 4.91 17.92 21.43
C LEU A 585 4.09 19.04 20.78
N ALA A 586 2.88 18.76 20.28
CA ALA A 586 2.10 19.70 19.47
C ALA A 586 1.82 21.05 20.16
N ALA A 587 1.66 21.07 21.49
CA ALA A 587 1.50 22.31 22.25
C ALA A 587 2.81 23.13 22.38
N LYS A 588 3.97 22.51 22.17
CA LYS A 588 5.31 23.08 22.39
C LYS A 588 6.04 23.49 21.11
N VAL A 589 5.39 23.40 19.94
CA VAL A 589 6.06 23.66 18.65
C VAL A 589 6.19 25.14 18.29
N GLY A 590 5.51 26.04 19.01
CA GLY A 590 5.59 27.49 18.81
C GLY A 590 5.38 27.90 17.34
N GLU A 591 6.29 28.72 16.82
CA GLU A 591 6.26 29.24 15.44
C GLU A 591 6.39 28.16 14.35
N ALA A 592 6.96 26.98 14.68
CA ALA A 592 7.11 25.89 13.73
C ALA A 592 5.77 25.19 13.40
N ARG A 593 4.68 25.52 14.12
CA ARG A 593 3.35 24.91 13.94
C ARG A 593 2.88 24.91 12.49
N GLY A 594 2.95 26.06 11.81
CA GLY A 594 2.45 26.19 10.44
C GLY A 594 3.21 25.26 9.45
N THR A 595 4.53 25.20 9.58
CA THR A 595 5.40 24.33 8.78
C THR A 595 5.13 22.86 9.06
N ILE A 596 4.96 22.49 10.33
CA ILE A 596 4.66 21.11 10.75
C ILE A 596 3.28 20.70 10.26
N VAL A 597 2.25 21.54 10.41
CA VAL A 597 0.90 21.26 9.89
C VAL A 597 0.94 21.04 8.38
N LYS A 598 1.65 21.89 7.63
CA LYS A 598 1.81 21.71 6.18
C LYS A 598 2.51 20.38 5.84
N ALA A 599 3.56 20.02 6.57
CA ALA A 599 4.26 18.76 6.38
C ALA A 599 3.40 17.54 6.77
N LEU A 600 2.60 17.65 7.83
CA LEU A 600 1.64 16.63 8.25
C LEU A 600 0.51 16.46 7.23
N LEU A 601 0.03 17.55 6.61
CA LEU A 601 -0.95 17.47 5.52
C LEU A 601 -0.36 16.78 4.28
N ASN A 602 0.92 17.01 3.97
CA ASN A 602 1.61 16.24 2.92
C ASN A 602 1.74 14.75 3.31
N CYS A 603 2.04 14.46 4.57
CA CYS A 603 2.09 13.09 5.09
C CYS A 603 0.70 12.44 5.16
N ALA A 604 -0.39 13.20 5.23
CA ALA A 604 -1.74 12.67 5.16
C ALA A 604 -2.03 12.07 3.77
N ALA A 605 -1.45 12.66 2.72
CA ALA A 605 -1.49 12.16 1.34
C ALA A 605 -0.33 11.21 1.00
N ASP A 606 0.32 10.61 2.00
CA ASP A 606 1.45 9.72 1.80
C ASP A 606 1.01 8.39 1.14
N PRO A 607 1.75 7.86 0.14
CA PRO A 607 1.43 6.56 -0.45
C PRO A 607 1.46 5.41 0.56
N ASN A 608 2.15 5.57 1.69
CA ASN A 608 2.09 4.64 2.81
C ASN A 608 0.86 4.93 3.67
N ALA A 609 -0.11 4.02 3.63
CA ALA A 609 -1.37 4.14 4.38
C ALA A 609 -1.18 4.29 5.90
N LEU A 610 -0.10 3.76 6.47
CA LEU A 610 0.21 3.93 7.90
C LEU A 610 0.76 5.33 8.21
N VAL A 611 1.50 5.94 7.28
CA VAL A 611 1.97 7.33 7.40
C VAL A 611 0.78 8.28 7.25
N ALA A 612 -0.03 8.07 6.22
CA ALA A 612 -1.28 8.79 6.01
C ALA A 612 -2.17 8.76 7.25
N ARG A 613 -2.40 7.56 7.79
CA ARG A 613 -3.21 7.37 9.00
C ARG A 613 -2.60 8.07 10.21
N ALA A 614 -1.31 7.89 10.46
CA ALA A 614 -0.63 8.53 11.59
C ALA A 614 -0.69 10.06 11.49
N ALA A 615 -0.52 10.62 10.29
CA ALA A 615 -0.63 12.06 10.05
C ALA A 615 -2.04 12.57 10.36
N LEU A 616 -3.06 11.90 9.83
CA LEU A 616 -4.46 12.22 10.10
C LEU A 616 -4.82 12.13 11.59
N ASP A 617 -4.31 11.13 12.31
CA ASP A 617 -4.51 10.96 13.75
C ASP A 617 -3.73 12.01 14.58
N ALA A 618 -2.65 12.58 14.03
CA ALA A 618 -1.85 13.60 14.69
C ALA A 618 -2.38 15.03 14.48
N LEU A 619 -2.97 15.35 13.32
CA LEU A 619 -3.49 16.68 12.97
C LEU A 619 -4.38 17.35 14.04
N PRO A 620 -5.29 16.62 14.74
CA PRO A 620 -6.08 17.21 15.83
C PRO A 620 -5.24 17.79 16.96
N ALA A 621 -4.10 17.15 17.29
CA ALA A 621 -3.21 17.65 18.34
C ALA A 621 -2.58 19.02 17.98
N PHE A 622 -2.51 19.34 16.69
CA PHE A 622 -2.03 20.63 16.17
C PHE A 622 -3.17 21.64 15.95
N GLN A 623 -4.33 21.41 16.59
CA GLN A 623 -5.57 22.20 16.51
C GLN A 623 -6.03 22.47 15.07
N VAL A 624 -5.86 21.47 14.20
CA VAL A 624 -6.52 21.45 12.88
C VAL A 624 -7.89 20.80 13.08
N SER A 625 -8.97 21.53 12.78
CA SER A 625 -10.33 21.02 12.99
C SER A 625 -10.58 19.75 12.17
N GLN A 626 -11.09 18.71 12.84
CA GLN A 626 -11.51 17.47 12.21
C GLN A 626 -12.67 17.67 11.22
N ASP A 627 -13.49 18.70 11.39
CA ASP A 627 -14.69 18.90 10.58
C ASP A 627 -14.37 19.49 9.19
N VAL A 628 -13.34 20.32 9.10
CA VAL A 628 -12.83 20.84 7.82
C VAL A 628 -12.16 19.72 7.02
N LEU A 629 -11.33 18.90 7.67
CA LEU A 629 -10.66 17.76 7.02
C LEU A 629 -11.63 16.63 6.67
N LYS A 630 -12.67 16.38 7.48
CA LYS A 630 -13.71 15.38 7.17
C LYS A 630 -14.59 15.83 6.02
N ARG A 631 -15.09 17.06 6.03
CA ARG A 631 -16.01 17.53 4.97
C ARG A 631 -15.30 17.62 3.63
N ASP A 632 -14.10 18.18 3.57
CA ASP A 632 -13.36 18.27 2.31
C ASP A 632 -12.91 16.88 1.81
N ARG A 633 -12.50 15.99 2.71
CA ARG A 633 -12.17 14.61 2.33
C ARG A 633 -13.41 13.81 1.88
N ILE A 634 -14.56 14.01 2.51
CA ILE A 634 -15.81 13.37 2.09
C ILE A 634 -16.27 13.94 0.76
N LEU A 635 -16.17 15.26 0.56
CA LEU A 635 -16.59 15.93 -0.67
C LEU A 635 -15.62 15.66 -1.83
N PHE A 636 -14.31 15.79 -1.64
CA PHE A 636 -13.31 15.85 -2.71
C PHE A 636 -12.17 14.84 -2.54
N GLY A 637 -12.12 14.06 -1.46
CA GLY A 637 -10.91 13.29 -1.14
C GLY A 637 -9.73 14.18 -0.72
N GLU A 638 -8.53 13.61 -0.58
CA GLU A 638 -7.32 14.32 -0.12
C GLU A 638 -6.75 15.34 -1.12
N GLN A 639 -7.44 15.61 -2.24
CA GLN A 639 -7.17 16.80 -3.05
C GLN A 639 -8.36 17.76 -3.06
N ARG A 640 -8.19 18.87 -2.35
CA ARG A 640 -8.57 20.17 -2.86
C ARG A 640 -7.53 21.19 -2.45
N LYS A 641 -7.10 22.02 -3.40
CA LYS A 641 -6.24 23.18 -3.14
C LYS A 641 -6.81 24.32 -3.96
N ASP A 642 -7.92 24.88 -3.50
CA ASP A 642 -8.52 26.01 -4.19
C ASP A 642 -7.72 27.27 -3.90
N SER A 643 -7.27 27.91 -4.98
CA SER A 643 -6.84 29.29 -4.97
C SER A 643 -8.05 30.21 -4.79
N ALA A 644 -7.84 31.41 -4.25
CA ALA A 644 -8.91 32.40 -4.10
C ALA A 644 -9.55 32.71 -5.47
N VAL A 645 -10.88 32.61 -5.53
CA VAL A 645 -11.67 32.91 -6.74
C VAL A 645 -12.14 34.35 -6.68
N GLU A 646 -11.74 35.17 -7.64
CA GLU A 646 -12.19 36.55 -7.79
C GLU A 646 -13.21 36.66 -8.92
N ARG A 647 -14.38 37.26 -8.65
CA ARG A 647 -15.37 37.56 -9.68
C ARG A 647 -15.05 38.92 -10.31
N LEU A 648 -14.97 38.96 -11.62
CA LEU A 648 -14.58 40.13 -12.40
C LEU A 648 -15.66 40.49 -13.41
N GLN A 649 -15.79 41.78 -13.70
CA GLN A 649 -16.75 42.29 -14.67
C GLN A 649 -16.09 43.35 -15.58
N ALA A 650 -16.35 43.24 -16.89
CA ALA A 650 -15.90 44.15 -17.94
C ALA A 650 -17.11 44.51 -18.80
N GLY A 651 -17.83 45.57 -18.43
CA GLY A 651 -19.13 45.91 -19.01
C GLY A 651 -20.10 44.72 -18.98
N PRO A 652 -20.56 44.20 -20.15
CA PRO A 652 -21.46 43.05 -20.22
C PRO A 652 -20.78 41.69 -19.97
N ILE A 653 -19.45 41.63 -19.96
CA ILE A 653 -18.70 40.38 -19.79
C ILE A 653 -18.47 40.13 -18.30
N ARG A 654 -18.88 38.94 -17.85
CA ARG A 654 -18.58 38.42 -16.51
C ARG A 654 -17.57 37.30 -16.63
N ALA A 655 -16.59 37.28 -15.75
CA ALA A 655 -15.56 36.25 -15.69
C ALA A 655 -15.20 35.96 -14.23
N LYS A 656 -14.51 34.84 -14.00
CA LYS A 656 -13.80 34.61 -12.74
C LYS A 656 -12.30 34.51 -12.99
N LEU A 657 -11.51 35.05 -12.07
CA LEU A 657 -10.07 34.87 -12.01
C LEU A 657 -9.75 33.79 -10.97
N GLN A 658 -9.01 32.77 -11.39
CA GLN A 658 -8.58 31.66 -10.55
C GLN A 658 -7.25 31.13 -11.06
N ASP A 659 -6.28 30.90 -10.17
CA ASP A 659 -4.92 30.46 -10.51
C ASP A 659 -4.24 31.29 -11.63
N GLY A 660 -4.50 32.59 -11.65
CA GLY A 660 -3.94 33.50 -12.66
C GLY A 660 -4.53 33.36 -14.07
N GLU A 661 -5.67 32.68 -14.22
CA GLU A 661 -6.41 32.51 -15.47
C GLU A 661 -7.79 33.17 -15.39
N LEU A 662 -8.26 33.77 -16.50
CA LEU A 662 -9.67 34.16 -16.63
C LEU A 662 -10.48 32.96 -17.11
N ARG A 663 -11.58 32.64 -16.41
CA ARG A 663 -12.45 31.50 -16.70
C ARG A 663 -13.91 31.93 -16.83
N TYR A 664 -14.68 31.15 -17.58
CA TYR A 664 -16.12 31.28 -17.77
C TYR A 664 -16.55 32.70 -18.16
N LEU A 665 -15.99 33.20 -19.27
CA LEU A 665 -16.33 34.50 -19.81
C LEU A 665 -17.73 34.43 -20.44
N HIS A 666 -18.69 35.10 -19.81
CA HIS A 666 -20.11 35.04 -20.17
C HIS A 666 -20.69 36.42 -20.46
N VAL A 667 -21.61 36.46 -21.41
CA VAL A 667 -22.55 37.56 -21.64
C VAL A 667 -23.96 36.98 -21.54
N GLY A 668 -24.73 37.43 -20.54
CA GLY A 668 -25.99 36.77 -20.20
C GLY A 668 -25.78 35.28 -19.91
N ARG A 669 -26.51 34.40 -20.61
CA ARG A 669 -26.34 32.93 -20.56
C ARG A 669 -25.30 32.39 -21.54
N LYS A 670 -24.81 33.21 -22.48
CA LYS A 670 -23.90 32.76 -23.54
C LYS A 670 -22.46 32.76 -23.03
N GLU A 671 -21.83 31.59 -23.01
CA GLU A 671 -20.38 31.51 -22.83
C GLU A 671 -19.70 31.92 -24.12
N ILE A 672 -18.91 32.99 -24.07
CA ILE A 672 -18.18 33.52 -25.23
C ILE A 672 -16.74 33.00 -25.28
N ALA A 673 -16.18 32.64 -24.12
CA ALA A 673 -14.91 31.96 -23.97
C ALA A 673 -14.87 31.20 -22.63
N ARG A 674 -14.30 30.01 -22.63
CA ARG A 674 -14.11 29.15 -21.45
C ARG A 674 -12.94 29.64 -20.61
N ARG A 675 -11.78 29.92 -21.25
CA ARG A 675 -10.53 30.27 -20.54
C ARG A 675 -9.61 31.18 -21.36
N ILE A 676 -8.90 32.07 -20.67
CA ILE A 676 -7.74 32.83 -21.19
C ILE A 676 -6.57 32.63 -20.24
N TYR A 677 -5.44 32.12 -20.75
CA TYR A 677 -4.26 31.81 -19.92
C TYR A 677 -2.96 31.82 -20.73
N PHE A 678 -1.82 31.80 -20.05
CA PHE A 678 -0.50 31.72 -20.65
C PHE A 678 0.11 30.33 -20.41
N ALA A 679 0.52 29.63 -21.47
CA ALA A 679 1.01 28.27 -21.40
C ALA A 679 2.49 28.18 -21.80
N VAL A 680 3.24 27.36 -21.06
CA VAL A 680 4.62 26.97 -21.39
C VAL A 680 4.66 25.44 -21.43
N ARG A 681 5.13 24.86 -22.54
CA ARG A 681 5.20 23.40 -22.74
C ARG A 681 6.64 22.92 -22.79
N ASP A 682 6.91 21.71 -22.30
CA ASP A 682 8.16 21.01 -22.57
C ASP A 682 8.12 20.29 -23.92
N LYS A 683 9.25 19.75 -24.36
CA LYS A 683 9.38 18.94 -25.60
C LYS A 683 8.45 17.72 -25.69
N HIS A 684 7.86 17.30 -24.58
CA HIS A 684 6.93 16.17 -24.49
C HIS A 684 5.47 16.62 -24.40
N TRP A 685 5.18 17.89 -24.68
CA TRP A 685 3.85 18.50 -24.59
C TRP A 685 3.29 18.60 -23.17
N ASN A 686 4.09 18.39 -22.12
CA ASN A 686 3.64 18.62 -20.74
C ASN A 686 3.62 20.12 -20.44
N THR A 687 2.62 20.58 -19.67
CA THR A 687 2.58 21.97 -19.18
C THR A 687 3.58 22.15 -18.03
N ALA A 688 4.52 23.08 -18.18
CA ALA A 688 5.25 23.62 -17.05
C ALA A 688 4.34 24.59 -16.30
N LEU A 689 3.73 24.14 -15.20
CA LEU A 689 2.77 24.93 -14.45
C LEU A 689 3.41 26.22 -13.89
N PRO A 690 2.76 27.38 -14.03
CA PRO A 690 3.28 28.63 -13.51
C PRO A 690 3.27 28.64 -11.98
N ARG A 691 4.41 29.00 -11.37
CA ARG A 691 4.45 29.44 -9.98
C ARG A 691 4.38 30.96 -9.96
N PHE A 692 3.20 31.49 -9.64
CA PHE A 692 3.01 32.92 -9.54
C PHE A 692 3.80 33.49 -8.36
N THR A 693 4.61 34.51 -8.62
CA THR A 693 5.32 35.31 -7.63
C THR A 693 4.58 36.61 -7.32
N ARG A 694 3.63 37.01 -8.18
CA ARG A 694 2.78 38.18 -8.01
C ARG A 694 1.42 37.94 -8.66
N ILE A 695 0.34 38.21 -7.93
CA ILE A 695 -1.02 38.37 -8.45
C ILE A 695 -1.62 39.57 -7.73
N GLU A 696 -1.87 40.66 -8.45
CA GLU A 696 -2.51 41.86 -7.91
C GLU A 696 -3.79 42.14 -8.67
N VAL A 697 -4.89 42.32 -7.95
CA VAL A 697 -6.22 42.55 -8.52
C VAL A 697 -6.72 43.93 -8.10
N GLN A 698 -7.12 44.73 -9.08
CA GLN A 698 -7.85 45.99 -8.91
C GLN A 698 -9.17 45.86 -9.66
N LYS A 699 -10.31 46.02 -8.98
CA LYS A 699 -11.64 45.87 -9.59
C LYS A 699 -12.53 47.06 -9.24
N GLY A 700 -13.24 47.56 -10.24
CA GLY A 700 -14.39 48.44 -10.12
C GLY A 700 -15.69 47.66 -10.35
N GLU A 701 -16.79 48.38 -10.54
CA GLU A 701 -18.11 47.78 -10.78
C GLU A 701 -18.21 47.09 -12.15
N ASP A 702 -17.64 47.70 -13.19
CA ASP A 702 -17.73 47.27 -14.58
C ASP A 702 -16.36 47.20 -15.29
N SER A 703 -15.27 47.25 -14.52
CA SER A 703 -13.90 47.22 -15.03
C SER A 703 -12.94 46.55 -14.04
N PHE A 704 -11.81 46.07 -14.55
CA PHE A 704 -10.76 45.47 -13.72
C PHE A 704 -9.38 45.61 -14.34
N ARG A 705 -8.35 45.45 -13.50
CA ARG A 705 -6.96 45.26 -13.87
C ARG A 705 -6.32 44.20 -12.98
N VAL A 706 -5.60 43.26 -13.58
CA VAL A 706 -4.88 42.19 -12.90
C VAL A 706 -3.44 42.20 -13.38
N ARG A 707 -2.47 42.22 -12.46
CA ARG A 707 -1.04 42.08 -12.77
C ARG A 707 -0.51 40.75 -12.25
N LEU A 708 0.25 40.07 -13.09
CA LEU A 708 0.73 38.71 -12.88
C LEU A 708 2.24 38.66 -13.13
N SER A 709 2.97 37.94 -12.28
CA SER A 709 4.35 37.53 -12.57
C SER A 709 4.49 36.07 -12.18
N ALA A 710 5.10 35.25 -13.03
CA ALA A 710 5.23 33.82 -12.81
C ALA A 710 6.54 33.23 -13.32
N VAL A 711 6.95 32.14 -12.67
CA VAL A 711 8.08 31.30 -13.08
C VAL A 711 7.58 29.90 -13.39
N CYS A 712 7.81 29.42 -14.61
CA CYS A 712 7.53 28.08 -15.06
C CYS A 712 8.86 27.29 -15.08
N LYS A 713 9.12 26.52 -14.02
CA LYS A 713 10.38 25.78 -13.87
C LYS A 713 10.15 24.29 -13.63
N THR A 714 10.77 23.46 -14.46
CA THR A 714 10.81 21.99 -14.35
C THR A 714 12.24 21.50 -14.66
N ALA A 715 12.47 20.19 -14.69
CA ALA A 715 13.76 19.65 -15.16
C ALA A 715 14.03 19.95 -16.65
N LEU A 716 13.00 20.29 -17.45
CA LEU A 716 13.09 20.48 -18.90
C LEU A 716 12.77 21.90 -19.35
N VAL A 717 12.33 22.79 -18.47
CA VAL A 717 11.86 24.15 -18.81
C VAL A 717 12.31 25.11 -17.72
N ASP A 718 12.87 26.26 -18.09
CA ASP A 718 13.12 27.38 -17.18
C ASP A 718 12.74 28.70 -17.87
N TYR A 719 11.52 29.18 -17.59
CA TYR A 719 10.93 30.34 -18.25
C TYR A 719 10.19 31.21 -17.25
N ARG A 720 10.36 32.54 -17.34
CA ARG A 720 9.62 33.52 -16.53
C ARG A 720 8.78 34.42 -17.41
N TRP A 721 7.65 34.90 -16.90
CA TRP A 721 6.81 35.84 -17.61
C TRP A 721 6.04 36.77 -16.69
N ASP A 722 5.75 37.96 -17.21
CA ASP A 722 4.93 39.00 -16.62
C ASP A 722 3.69 39.21 -17.50
N GLY A 723 2.54 39.39 -16.88
CA GLY A 723 1.28 39.61 -17.56
C GLY A 723 0.43 40.71 -16.94
N GLU A 724 -0.36 41.37 -17.77
CA GLU A 724 -1.40 42.30 -17.34
C GLU A 724 -2.71 41.98 -18.08
N MET A 725 -3.76 41.73 -17.31
CA MET A 725 -5.12 41.59 -17.82
C MET A 725 -5.91 42.85 -17.45
N SER A 726 -6.71 43.37 -18.36
CA SER A 726 -7.62 44.47 -18.08
C SER A 726 -8.98 44.24 -18.73
N GLY A 727 -10.02 44.66 -18.04
CA GLY A 727 -11.40 44.65 -18.52
C GLY A 727 -11.97 46.06 -18.45
N SER A 728 -12.60 46.53 -19.52
CA SER A 728 -13.22 47.85 -19.58
C SER A 728 -14.74 47.79 -19.77
N ARG A 729 -15.40 48.88 -19.39
CA ARG A 729 -16.86 49.05 -19.43
C ARG A 729 -17.51 48.86 -20.80
N ASP A 730 -16.75 49.02 -21.88
CA ASP A 730 -17.17 48.83 -23.26
C ASP A 730 -17.18 47.36 -23.70
N GLY A 731 -16.99 46.40 -22.78
CA GLY A 731 -17.00 44.98 -23.09
C GLY A 731 -15.74 44.49 -23.80
N LYS A 732 -14.60 45.11 -23.47
CA LYS A 732 -13.28 44.69 -23.95
C LYS A 732 -12.47 44.08 -22.81
N ILE A 733 -11.84 42.95 -23.09
CA ILE A 733 -10.82 42.33 -22.23
C ILE A 733 -9.50 42.29 -23.01
N THR A 734 -8.41 42.73 -22.38
CA THR A 734 -7.07 42.68 -22.93
C THR A 734 -6.18 41.85 -22.01
N PHE A 735 -5.42 40.90 -22.55
CA PHE A 735 -4.38 40.16 -21.84
C PHE A 735 -3.05 40.33 -22.56
N ARG A 736 -2.13 41.08 -21.94
CA ARG A 736 -0.75 41.23 -22.39
C ARG A 736 0.14 40.32 -21.58
N ALA A 737 1.01 39.55 -22.22
CA ALA A 737 1.99 38.71 -21.55
C ALA A 737 3.35 38.81 -22.25
N SER A 738 4.42 38.94 -21.46
CA SER A 738 5.80 39.01 -21.94
C SER A 738 6.68 38.09 -21.10
N GLY A 739 7.53 37.29 -21.73
CA GLY A 739 8.38 36.34 -21.01
C GLY A 739 9.79 36.24 -21.55
N ARG A 740 10.63 35.54 -20.77
CA ARG A 740 12.05 35.31 -21.03
C ARG A 740 12.46 33.90 -20.62
N ALA A 741 13.27 33.25 -21.45
CA ALA A 741 13.95 32.00 -21.11
C ALA A 741 15.16 32.24 -20.18
N ASP A 742 15.21 31.53 -19.06
CA ASP A 742 16.31 31.62 -18.09
C ASP A 742 17.41 30.57 -18.32
N ALA A 743 17.09 29.52 -19.09
CA ALA A 743 18.00 28.47 -19.55
C ALA A 743 17.66 28.08 -21.01
N ASP A 744 18.55 27.29 -21.63
CA ASP A 744 18.27 26.67 -22.93
C ASP A 744 17.28 25.51 -22.74
N PHE A 745 16.21 25.46 -23.53
CA PHE A 745 15.28 24.33 -23.51
C PHE A 745 14.48 24.15 -24.80
N ALA A 746 13.95 22.95 -24.96
CA ALA A 746 13.08 22.60 -26.08
C ALA A 746 11.60 22.78 -25.71
N SER A 747 10.88 23.55 -26.52
CA SER A 747 9.45 23.79 -26.32
C SER A 747 8.67 23.78 -27.64
N PRO A 748 7.56 23.02 -27.72
CA PRO A 748 6.62 23.09 -28.83
C PRO A 748 5.73 24.33 -28.76
N ARG A 749 5.61 24.98 -27.59
CA ARG A 749 4.58 25.99 -27.34
C ARG A 749 4.91 26.87 -26.13
N ILE A 750 4.95 28.18 -26.38
CA ILE A 750 5.01 29.23 -25.37
C ILE A 750 4.09 30.36 -25.82
N GLY A 751 3.04 30.69 -25.06
CA GLY A 751 2.17 31.81 -25.39
C GLY A 751 0.75 31.77 -24.82
N ILE A 752 -0.06 32.76 -25.21
CA ILE A 752 -1.45 32.89 -24.80
C ILE A 752 -2.31 31.82 -25.48
N CYS A 753 -3.20 31.19 -24.71
CA CYS A 753 -4.21 30.26 -25.18
C CYS A 753 -5.61 30.78 -24.84
N LEU A 754 -6.55 30.55 -25.76
CA LEU A 754 -7.96 30.89 -25.63
C LEU A 754 -8.80 29.63 -25.88
N LEU A 755 -9.60 29.24 -24.88
CA LEU A 755 -10.53 28.13 -25.02
C LEU A 755 -11.95 28.63 -25.21
N TYR A 756 -12.68 27.92 -26.05
CA TYR A 756 -14.08 28.11 -26.37
C TYR A 756 -14.86 26.87 -25.95
N GLY A 757 -15.91 27.01 -25.14
CA GLY A 757 -16.73 25.87 -24.73
C GLY A 757 -17.48 25.23 -25.89
N ALA A 758 -17.30 23.93 -26.08
CA ALA A 758 -17.94 23.22 -27.19
C ALA A 758 -19.47 23.24 -27.08
N GLU A 759 -20.02 23.15 -25.87
CA GLU A 759 -21.46 23.21 -25.60
C GLU A 759 -22.09 24.54 -26.05
N SER A 760 -21.36 25.65 -25.92
CA SER A 760 -21.87 26.97 -26.30
C SER A 760 -21.74 27.21 -27.81
N LEU A 761 -20.68 26.71 -28.45
CA LEU A 761 -20.28 27.16 -29.79
C LEU A 761 -20.37 26.10 -30.89
N SER A 762 -20.61 24.82 -30.59
CA SER A 762 -20.76 23.80 -31.65
C SER A 762 -21.88 24.19 -32.64
N GLY A 763 -21.57 24.12 -33.93
CA GLY A 763 -22.45 24.54 -35.02
C GLY A 763 -22.39 26.03 -35.36
N GLN A 764 -21.80 26.89 -34.52
CA GLN A 764 -21.67 28.33 -34.78
C GLN A 764 -20.68 28.60 -35.93
N ALA A 765 -21.08 29.44 -36.89
CA ALA A 765 -20.19 29.92 -37.93
C ALA A 765 -19.23 30.97 -37.37
N PHE A 766 -17.99 30.97 -37.86
CA PHE A 766 -16.97 31.95 -37.52
C PHE A 766 -16.18 32.35 -38.77
N GLU A 767 -15.48 33.48 -38.69
CA GLU A 767 -14.50 33.93 -39.67
C GLU A 767 -13.17 34.10 -38.97
N VAL A 768 -12.08 33.69 -39.64
CA VAL A 768 -10.73 34.00 -39.21
C VAL A 768 -10.05 34.94 -40.20
N VAL A 769 -9.20 35.83 -39.68
CA VAL A 769 -8.42 36.78 -40.48
C VAL A 769 -6.94 36.53 -40.23
N ASP A 770 -6.17 36.27 -41.29
CA ASP A 770 -4.72 36.06 -41.21
C ASP A 770 -3.93 37.39 -41.18
N ALA A 771 -2.60 37.30 -41.09
CA ALA A 771 -1.71 38.47 -41.07
C ALA A 771 -1.72 39.31 -42.36
N LYS A 772 -2.22 38.75 -43.47
CA LYS A 772 -2.36 39.43 -44.77
C LYS A 772 -3.75 40.03 -44.95
N GLY A 773 -4.63 39.91 -43.96
CA GLY A 773 -6.02 40.36 -44.03
C GLY A 773 -6.95 39.41 -44.79
N LYS A 774 -6.50 38.20 -45.17
CA LYS A 774 -7.34 37.21 -45.83
C LYS A 774 -8.36 36.67 -44.84
N VAL A 775 -9.63 36.76 -45.20
CA VAL A 775 -10.75 36.19 -44.45
C VAL A 775 -10.98 34.76 -44.90
N THR A 776 -11.08 33.84 -43.94
CA THR A 776 -11.48 32.44 -44.18
C THR A 776 -12.68 32.11 -43.30
N GLU A 777 -13.77 31.67 -43.92
CA GLU A 777 -14.96 31.23 -43.20
C GLU A 777 -14.76 29.81 -42.65
N GLY A 778 -15.35 29.56 -41.48
CA GLY A 778 -15.31 28.28 -40.81
C GLY A 778 -16.54 28.05 -39.95
N ARG A 779 -16.61 26.85 -39.36
CA ARG A 779 -17.68 26.49 -38.42
C ARG A 779 -17.10 25.66 -37.29
N PHE A 780 -17.50 25.97 -36.07
CA PHE A 780 -17.25 25.10 -34.94
C PHE A 780 -18.00 23.78 -35.18
N PRO A 781 -17.32 22.63 -35.27
CA PRO A 781 -17.93 21.42 -35.80
C PRO A 781 -18.88 20.78 -34.77
N LEU A 782 -20.01 20.26 -35.25
CA LEU A 782 -20.96 19.51 -34.41
C LEU A 782 -20.37 18.15 -33.98
N LEU A 783 -19.68 17.48 -34.90
CA LEU A 783 -18.92 16.25 -34.64
C LEU A 783 -17.45 16.58 -34.37
N VAL A 784 -16.73 15.67 -33.72
CA VAL A 784 -15.33 15.90 -33.35
C VAL A 784 -14.45 15.88 -34.61
N SER A 785 -13.82 17.02 -34.90
CA SER A 785 -12.92 17.18 -36.05
C SER A 785 -11.51 16.68 -35.72
N ALA A 786 -10.95 15.76 -36.50
CA ALA A 786 -9.55 15.33 -36.31
C ALA A 786 -8.51 16.36 -36.81
N PRO A 787 -8.74 17.07 -37.94
CA PRO A 787 -7.87 18.18 -38.37
C PRO A 787 -8.04 19.47 -37.55
N LEU A 788 -7.07 20.37 -37.69
CA LEU A 788 -7.18 21.76 -37.20
C LEU A 788 -8.36 22.47 -37.91
N LEU A 789 -9.08 23.30 -37.15
CA LEU A 789 -10.26 24.04 -37.61
C LEU A 789 -9.87 25.31 -38.39
N ALA A 790 -8.75 25.91 -38.01
CA ALA A 790 -8.15 27.08 -38.66
C ALA A 790 -6.67 27.13 -38.27
N THR A 791 -5.83 27.65 -39.15
CA THR A 791 -4.38 27.77 -38.92
C THR A 791 -3.88 29.17 -39.27
N GLU A 792 -2.78 29.58 -38.65
CA GLU A 792 -2.05 30.83 -38.95
C GLU A 792 -2.91 32.11 -38.97
N PHE A 793 -3.95 32.20 -38.13
CA PHE A 793 -4.83 33.37 -38.07
C PHE A 793 -4.50 34.31 -36.90
N GLN A 794 -4.85 35.59 -37.01
CA GLN A 794 -4.67 36.58 -35.94
C GLN A 794 -5.98 36.98 -35.28
N THR A 795 -7.08 36.98 -36.04
CA THR A 795 -8.40 37.37 -35.52
C THR A 795 -9.41 36.26 -35.78
N LEU A 796 -10.28 36.00 -34.81
CA LEU A 796 -11.47 35.17 -34.95
C LEU A 796 -12.72 36.00 -34.61
N ARG A 797 -13.74 35.94 -35.46
CA ARG A 797 -15.02 36.65 -35.30
C ARG A 797 -16.19 35.69 -35.42
N TYR A 798 -17.22 35.88 -34.61
CA TYR A 798 -18.50 35.23 -34.82
C TYR A 798 -19.65 36.09 -34.33
N THR A 799 -20.81 35.91 -34.96
CA THR A 799 -22.06 36.58 -34.58
C THR A 799 -23.04 35.54 -34.08
N THR A 800 -23.51 35.70 -32.85
CA THR A 800 -24.51 34.81 -32.26
C THR A 800 -25.91 35.07 -32.83
N GLN A 801 -26.85 34.15 -32.58
CA GLN A 801 -28.24 34.29 -33.01
C GLN A 801 -28.94 35.56 -32.48
N SER A 802 -28.50 36.09 -31.34
CA SER A 802 -29.05 37.34 -30.78
C SER A 802 -28.47 38.61 -31.41
N GLY A 803 -27.58 38.48 -32.40
CA GLY A 803 -26.87 39.61 -33.04
C GLY A 803 -25.65 40.11 -32.29
N MET A 804 -25.30 39.52 -31.14
CA MET A 804 -24.07 39.83 -30.42
C MET A 804 -22.85 39.37 -31.23
N GLN A 805 -21.91 40.29 -31.44
CA GLN A 805 -20.65 40.05 -32.15
C GLN A 805 -19.53 39.86 -31.14
N VAL A 806 -18.74 38.80 -31.32
CA VAL A 806 -17.56 38.50 -30.51
C VAL A 806 -16.34 38.49 -31.42
N THR A 807 -15.29 39.22 -31.03
CA THR A 807 -14.02 39.29 -31.77
C THR A 807 -12.87 39.00 -30.82
N ALA A 808 -12.07 37.98 -31.11
CA ALA A 808 -10.82 37.69 -30.43
C ALA A 808 -9.65 37.99 -31.39
N ALA A 809 -8.71 38.84 -30.99
CA ALA A 809 -7.57 39.24 -31.81
C ALA A 809 -6.26 39.11 -31.03
N LEU A 810 -5.27 38.46 -31.64
CA LEU A 810 -3.93 38.30 -31.10
C LEU A 810 -2.93 39.16 -31.87
N SER A 811 -2.08 39.90 -31.14
CA SER A 811 -0.86 40.50 -31.67
C SER A 811 0.39 39.86 -31.04
N GLY A 812 1.51 39.86 -31.79
CA GLY A 812 2.75 39.20 -31.37
C GLY A 812 2.83 37.70 -31.71
N GLY A 813 2.07 37.24 -32.71
CA GLY A 813 2.07 35.86 -33.20
C GLY A 813 0.89 35.56 -34.11
N HIS A 814 0.62 34.28 -34.33
CA HIS A 814 -0.60 33.75 -34.93
C HIS A 814 -1.18 32.62 -34.07
N LEU A 815 -2.42 32.24 -34.35
CA LEU A 815 -3.18 31.20 -33.69
C LEU A 815 -3.47 30.07 -34.67
N ASP A 816 -3.44 28.84 -34.15
CA ASP A 816 -4.14 27.70 -34.72
C ASP A 816 -5.29 27.31 -33.80
N MET A 817 -6.29 26.64 -34.36
CA MET A 817 -7.45 26.18 -33.61
C MET A 817 -7.64 24.67 -33.76
N GLU A 818 -7.66 23.97 -32.64
CA GLU A 818 -7.88 22.52 -32.56
C GLU A 818 -9.19 22.17 -31.83
N ASP A 819 -9.79 21.05 -32.19
CA ASP A 819 -10.91 20.45 -31.48
C ASP A 819 -10.38 19.53 -30.35
N GLN A 820 -10.42 20.04 -29.11
CA GLN A 820 -9.88 19.35 -27.94
C GLN A 820 -10.73 18.16 -27.50
N ARG A 821 -11.93 18.00 -28.06
CA ARG A 821 -12.77 16.81 -27.80
C ARG A 821 -12.12 15.52 -28.28
N ASN A 822 -11.14 15.60 -29.19
CA ASN A 822 -10.31 14.44 -29.55
C ASN A 822 -9.52 13.85 -28.38
N PHE A 823 -9.18 14.70 -27.41
CA PHE A 823 -8.26 14.37 -26.33
C PHE A 823 -8.96 14.20 -24.98
N GLY A 824 -10.29 14.42 -24.93
CA GLY A 824 -11.09 14.29 -23.71
C GLY A 824 -11.34 15.63 -23.00
N ASP A 825 -11.26 16.75 -23.69
CA ASP A 825 -11.58 18.10 -23.18
C ASP A 825 -12.74 18.71 -23.99
N SER A 826 -13.78 19.21 -23.32
CA SER A 826 -15.02 19.71 -23.96
C SER A 826 -14.90 21.14 -24.54
N SER A 827 -13.83 21.41 -25.30
CA SER A 827 -13.56 22.74 -25.83
C SER A 827 -12.98 22.75 -27.26
N PHE A 828 -13.00 23.93 -27.87
CA PHE A 828 -12.13 24.29 -28.99
C PHE A 828 -11.03 25.19 -28.47
N LYS A 829 -9.79 24.93 -28.88
CA LYS A 829 -8.64 25.66 -28.37
C LYS A 829 -7.96 26.42 -29.49
N ALA A 830 -8.02 27.74 -29.41
CA ALA A 830 -7.13 28.61 -30.15
C ALA A 830 -5.83 28.79 -29.35
N PHE A 831 -4.71 28.40 -29.94
CA PHE A 831 -3.39 28.46 -29.30
C PHE A 831 -2.37 29.02 -30.26
N THR A 832 -1.31 29.61 -29.72
CA THR A 832 -0.25 30.16 -30.55
C THR A 832 0.71 29.07 -31.01
N GLN A 833 1.05 29.11 -32.28
CA GLN A 833 2.19 28.40 -32.85
C GLN A 833 3.27 29.46 -33.09
N ILE A 834 4.47 29.26 -32.53
CA ILE A 834 5.64 30.02 -32.96
C ILE A 834 6.33 29.18 -34.03
N PRO A 835 6.59 29.71 -35.24
CA PRO A 835 7.22 28.97 -36.31
C PRO A 835 8.74 29.06 -36.13
N HIS A 836 9.33 28.09 -35.45
CA HIS A 836 10.73 27.73 -35.65
C HIS A 836 10.82 26.22 -35.67
N GLU A 837 11.70 25.68 -36.51
CA GLU A 837 12.05 24.26 -36.48
C GLU A 837 12.23 23.84 -35.03
N TYR A 838 11.47 22.83 -34.63
CA TYR A 838 11.67 22.17 -33.37
C TYR A 838 13.18 21.84 -33.19
N PRO A 839 13.78 22.07 -32.00
CA PRO A 839 13.18 22.74 -30.85
C PRO A 839 14.20 23.34 -29.84
N ASN A 840 14.82 24.50 -30.07
CA ASN A 840 15.75 25.06 -29.06
C ASN A 840 15.49 26.54 -28.77
N ILE A 841 14.88 26.82 -27.62
CA ILE A 841 14.75 28.17 -27.07
C ILE A 841 16.04 28.50 -26.32
N ALA A 842 16.79 29.47 -26.85
CA ALA A 842 18.04 29.91 -26.24
C ALA A 842 17.77 30.74 -24.96
N ARG A 843 18.66 30.59 -23.98
CA ARG A 843 18.70 31.42 -22.78
C ARG A 843 18.71 32.89 -23.16
N GLY A 844 17.84 33.67 -22.54
CA GLY A 844 17.70 35.09 -22.81
C GLY A 844 16.66 35.45 -23.87
N SER A 845 16.16 34.48 -24.66
CA SER A 845 15.09 34.70 -25.64
C SER A 845 13.86 35.33 -24.98
N ARG A 846 13.25 36.32 -25.63
CA ARG A 846 12.07 37.04 -25.15
C ARG A 846 10.95 37.00 -26.17
N ALA A 847 9.71 36.91 -25.69
CA ALA A 847 8.51 36.98 -26.52
C ALA A 847 7.40 37.75 -25.79
N SER A 848 6.60 38.52 -26.52
CA SER A 848 5.46 39.25 -25.98
C SER A 848 4.25 39.09 -26.89
N GLN A 849 3.09 38.88 -26.28
CA GLN A 849 1.80 38.70 -26.96
C GLN A 849 0.73 39.55 -26.29
N THR A 850 -0.24 40.01 -27.08
CA THR A 850 -1.44 40.66 -26.55
C THR A 850 -2.68 40.05 -27.19
N LEU A 851 -3.55 39.48 -26.37
CA LEU A 851 -4.87 39.01 -26.79
C LEU A 851 -5.91 40.07 -26.40
N THR A 852 -6.78 40.43 -27.33
CA THR A 852 -7.97 41.26 -27.08
C THR A 852 -9.22 40.43 -27.37
N LEU A 853 -10.18 40.44 -26.45
CA LEU A 853 -11.53 39.93 -26.64
C LEU A 853 -12.51 41.10 -26.54
N GLN A 854 -13.26 41.35 -27.61
CA GLN A 854 -14.24 42.43 -27.70
C GLN A 854 -15.63 41.85 -27.94
N VAL A 855 -16.61 42.37 -27.21
CA VAL A 855 -18.03 42.13 -27.47
C VAL A 855 -18.68 43.41 -27.96
N LYS A 856 -19.51 43.32 -28.99
CA LYS A 856 -20.39 44.41 -29.47
C LYS A 856 -21.82 43.92 -29.59
N ASN A 857 -22.77 44.84 -29.50
CA ASN A 857 -24.22 44.57 -29.61
C ASN A 857 -24.72 43.53 -28.58
N ALA A 858 -24.11 43.48 -27.39
CA ALA A 858 -24.59 42.67 -26.29
C ALA A 858 -25.78 43.34 -25.59
N LYS A 859 -26.90 42.62 -25.48
CA LYS A 859 -27.99 43.01 -24.58
C LYS A 859 -27.74 42.42 -23.20
N ALA A 860 -27.87 43.23 -22.17
CA ALA A 860 -27.85 42.73 -20.80
C ALA A 860 -29.13 41.93 -20.54
N GLU A 861 -29.01 40.62 -20.33
CA GLU A 861 -30.12 39.81 -19.84
C GLU A 861 -30.10 39.77 -18.30
N PRO A 862 -31.24 40.02 -17.64
CA PRO A 862 -31.34 39.91 -16.18
C PRO A 862 -31.09 38.47 -15.73
N ARG A 863 -30.51 38.32 -14.53
CA ARG A 863 -30.27 37.01 -13.90
C ARG A 863 -31.63 36.33 -13.70
N PRO A 864 -31.82 35.07 -14.13
CA PRO A 864 -32.97 34.29 -13.68
C PRO A 864 -32.86 34.14 -12.16
N ALA A 865 -33.80 34.72 -11.41
CA ALA A 865 -33.92 34.47 -9.98
C ALA A 865 -34.79 33.22 -9.75
N GLY A 866 -34.49 32.44 -8.71
CA GLY A 866 -35.26 31.25 -8.36
C GLY A 866 -34.48 29.93 -8.47
N PRO A 867 -35.14 28.79 -8.23
CA PRO A 867 -34.52 27.46 -8.23
C PRO A 867 -34.17 26.97 -9.66
N VAL A 868 -33.29 25.97 -9.75
CA VAL A 868 -33.04 25.24 -10.99
C VAL A 868 -34.25 24.35 -11.28
N ARG A 869 -34.89 24.52 -12.43
CA ARG A 869 -36.03 23.71 -12.87
C ARG A 869 -35.58 22.62 -13.83
N ILE A 870 -36.08 21.41 -13.62
CA ILE A 870 -35.80 20.23 -14.42
C ILE A 870 -37.13 19.69 -14.94
N SER A 871 -37.35 19.78 -16.25
CA SER A 871 -38.58 19.33 -16.90
C SER A 871 -38.32 18.03 -17.65
N LEU A 872 -39.14 17.01 -17.38
CA LEU A 872 -39.05 15.72 -18.06
C LEU A 872 -39.85 15.74 -19.37
N GLY A 873 -39.27 15.15 -20.42
CA GLY A 873 -39.86 15.01 -21.74
C GLY A 873 -39.98 13.55 -22.19
N ARG A 874 -40.13 13.37 -23.51
CA ARG A 874 -40.27 12.05 -24.16
C ARG A 874 -38.98 11.24 -24.17
N ALA A 875 -39.07 9.94 -24.47
CA ALA A 875 -37.92 9.08 -24.70
C ALA A 875 -36.99 9.64 -25.79
N VAL A 876 -35.68 9.60 -25.53
CA VAL A 876 -34.63 10.00 -26.48
C VAL A 876 -34.26 8.80 -27.35
N GLU A 877 -34.51 8.91 -28.64
CA GLU A 877 -34.26 7.83 -29.61
C GLU A 877 -32.79 7.37 -29.56
N GLY A 878 -32.58 6.05 -29.49
CA GLY A 878 -31.26 5.42 -29.43
C GLY A 878 -30.49 5.56 -28.09
N ALA A 879 -30.97 6.40 -27.17
CA ALA A 879 -30.34 6.59 -25.86
C ALA A 879 -30.86 5.57 -24.84
N LYS A 880 -29.94 4.77 -24.29
CA LYS A 880 -30.22 3.70 -23.34
C LYS A 880 -29.10 3.63 -22.32
N MET A 881 -29.41 3.15 -21.12
CA MET A 881 -28.39 2.93 -20.10
C MET A 881 -27.35 1.88 -20.56
N PRO A 882 -26.04 2.18 -20.48
CA PRO A 882 -24.99 1.26 -20.91
C PRO A 882 -24.85 0.08 -19.94
N LYS A 883 -24.25 -1.02 -20.42
CA LYS A 883 -23.73 -2.06 -19.52
C LYS A 883 -22.45 -1.55 -18.85
N ALA A 884 -22.48 -1.34 -17.55
CA ALA A 884 -21.31 -0.91 -16.78
C ALA A 884 -20.55 -2.10 -16.19
N GLN A 885 -19.22 -2.07 -16.29
CA GLN A 885 -18.29 -3.08 -15.77
C GLN A 885 -17.11 -2.41 -15.07
N TRP A 886 -16.29 -3.22 -14.40
CA TRP A 886 -15.18 -2.78 -13.57
C TRP A 886 -13.91 -3.57 -13.86
N THR A 887 -12.77 -2.89 -13.93
CA THR A 887 -11.45 -3.52 -14.14
C THR A 887 -10.38 -2.96 -13.20
N ALA A 888 -9.45 -3.82 -12.77
CA ALA A 888 -8.24 -3.44 -12.05
C ALA A 888 -7.06 -3.19 -13.01
N GLU A 889 -7.18 -3.58 -14.29
CA GLU A 889 -6.12 -3.46 -15.28
C GLU A 889 -6.20 -2.13 -16.03
N ALA A 890 -5.04 -1.59 -16.42
CA ALA A 890 -5.00 -0.62 -17.49
C ALA A 890 -5.21 -1.37 -18.82
N GLY A 891 -6.43 -1.37 -19.35
CA GLY A 891 -6.70 -1.93 -20.67
C GLY A 891 -5.72 -1.37 -21.72
N LYS A 892 -5.32 -2.19 -22.70
CA LYS A 892 -4.54 -1.77 -23.88
C LYS A 892 -5.42 -0.88 -24.76
N ALA A 893 -5.63 0.37 -24.36
CA ALA A 893 -6.62 1.21 -24.99
C ALA A 893 -5.99 2.25 -25.92
N SER A 894 -6.47 2.30 -27.16
CA SER A 894 -6.28 3.42 -28.07
C SER A 894 -6.97 4.68 -27.55
N THR A 895 -6.42 5.86 -27.87
CA THR A 895 -7.09 7.14 -27.61
C THR A 895 -8.19 7.39 -28.65
N PHE A 896 -9.19 8.22 -28.32
CA PHE A 896 -10.21 8.60 -29.28
C PHE A 896 -9.61 9.27 -30.53
N TRP A 897 -8.57 10.10 -30.37
CA TRP A 897 -7.84 10.68 -31.50
C TRP A 897 -7.41 9.61 -32.52
N TRP A 898 -6.92 8.46 -32.08
CA TRP A 898 -6.53 7.37 -33.00
C TRP A 898 -7.74 6.82 -33.76
N VAL A 899 -8.87 6.59 -33.07
CA VAL A 899 -10.13 6.13 -33.69
C VAL A 899 -10.65 7.15 -34.70
N ASN A 900 -10.49 8.44 -34.40
CA ASN A 900 -11.08 9.53 -35.16
C ASN A 900 -10.29 9.94 -36.41
N ARG A 901 -9.07 9.42 -36.60
CA ARG A 901 -8.24 9.72 -37.77
C ARG A 901 -8.89 9.23 -39.06
N GLU A 902 -8.81 10.04 -40.10
CA GLU A 902 -9.38 9.74 -41.43
C GLU A 902 -8.95 8.37 -41.97
N GLN A 903 -7.65 8.06 -41.90
CA GLN A 903 -7.08 6.76 -42.29
C GLN A 903 -7.66 5.56 -41.51
N GLN A 904 -8.14 5.77 -40.28
CA GLN A 904 -8.70 4.72 -39.44
C GLN A 904 -10.22 4.59 -39.62
N ARG A 905 -10.95 5.71 -39.82
CA ARG A 905 -12.41 5.69 -40.03
C ARG A 905 -12.81 4.75 -41.16
N GLY A 906 -12.07 4.76 -42.27
CA GLY A 906 -12.32 3.85 -43.40
C GLY A 906 -12.15 2.36 -43.06
N LYS A 907 -11.22 2.02 -42.14
CA LYS A 907 -11.00 0.64 -41.68
C LYS A 907 -12.03 0.20 -40.63
N LEU A 908 -12.58 1.16 -39.88
CA LEU A 908 -13.48 0.90 -38.76
C LEU A 908 -14.97 0.95 -39.14
N LYS A 909 -15.33 1.43 -40.34
CA LYS A 909 -16.73 1.58 -40.78
C LYS A 909 -17.57 0.30 -40.62
N ASP A 910 -16.95 -0.86 -40.84
CA ASP A 910 -17.59 -2.19 -40.77
C ASP A 910 -17.24 -2.95 -39.47
N ALA A 911 -16.55 -2.31 -38.52
CA ALA A 911 -16.15 -2.94 -37.28
C ALA A 911 -17.38 -3.30 -36.42
N LYS A 912 -17.40 -4.52 -35.89
CA LYS A 912 -18.47 -4.96 -34.98
C LYS A 912 -18.45 -4.23 -33.64
N VAL A 913 -17.26 -3.88 -33.16
CA VAL A 913 -17.04 -3.17 -31.89
C VAL A 913 -15.96 -2.11 -32.13
N ILE A 914 -16.21 -0.88 -31.66
CA ILE A 914 -15.22 0.19 -31.62
C ILE A 914 -15.01 0.57 -30.16
N SER A 915 -13.74 0.65 -29.74
CA SER A 915 -13.38 0.93 -28.36
C SER A 915 -12.21 1.88 -28.21
N TRP A 916 -12.27 2.72 -27.18
CA TRP A 916 -11.18 3.61 -26.76
C TRP A 916 -11.25 3.89 -25.26
N SER A 917 -10.13 4.30 -24.68
CA SER A 917 -10.09 4.75 -23.28
C SER A 917 -10.57 6.19 -23.15
N PHE A 918 -11.22 6.48 -22.03
CA PHE A 918 -11.49 7.86 -21.64
C PHE A 918 -10.74 8.22 -20.37
N CYS A 919 -9.88 9.23 -20.50
CA CYS A 919 -9.19 9.92 -19.42
C CYS A 919 -9.32 11.41 -19.76
N PRO A 920 -9.90 12.24 -18.86
CA PRO A 920 -10.02 13.67 -19.09
C PRO A 920 -8.68 14.30 -19.48
N ALA A 921 -8.66 15.07 -20.58
CA ALA A 921 -7.56 16.01 -20.80
C ALA A 921 -7.85 17.24 -19.96
N ILE A 922 -6.89 17.63 -19.14
CA ILE A 922 -7.05 18.77 -18.24
C ILE A 922 -5.93 19.78 -18.45
N HIS A 923 -6.26 21.07 -18.35
CA HIS A 923 -5.28 22.15 -18.38
C HIS A 923 -4.80 22.54 -16.98
N LEU A 924 -5.66 22.41 -15.97
CA LEU A 924 -5.34 22.52 -14.56
C LEU A 924 -5.90 21.31 -13.81
N ARG A 925 -5.28 20.94 -12.69
CA ARG A 925 -5.67 19.79 -11.86
C ARG A 925 -6.83 20.12 -10.90
N ASP A 926 -7.71 21.03 -11.30
CA ASP A 926 -8.85 21.49 -10.51
C ASP A 926 -10.16 20.76 -10.86
N ASP A 927 -11.11 20.88 -9.95
CA ASP A 927 -12.39 20.20 -9.97
C ASP A 927 -13.29 20.69 -11.10
N ASP A 928 -13.26 21.98 -11.39
CA ASP A 928 -14.00 22.60 -12.49
C ASP A 928 -13.60 22.00 -13.84
N THR A 929 -12.29 21.89 -14.10
CA THR A 929 -11.77 21.38 -15.37
C THR A 929 -12.17 19.91 -15.58
N LEU A 930 -12.25 19.12 -14.51
CA LEU A 930 -12.70 17.74 -14.59
C LEU A 930 -14.21 17.62 -14.86
N MET A 931 -15.02 18.48 -14.25
CA MET A 931 -16.47 18.54 -14.46
C MET A 931 -16.85 19.09 -15.85
N GLU A 932 -16.02 19.97 -16.44
CA GLU A 932 -16.19 20.46 -17.80
C GLU A 932 -16.18 19.34 -18.86
N ASN A 933 -15.51 18.21 -18.57
CA ASN A 933 -15.25 17.14 -19.54
C ASN A 933 -16.33 16.05 -19.59
N LEU A 934 -17.39 16.15 -18.78
CA LEU A 934 -18.43 15.13 -18.69
C LEU A 934 -19.14 14.88 -20.03
N SER A 935 -19.36 15.93 -20.82
CA SER A 935 -20.07 15.87 -22.10
C SER A 935 -19.19 15.41 -23.27
N THR A 936 -17.86 15.38 -23.14
CA THR A 936 -16.97 15.09 -24.28
C THR A 936 -17.25 13.72 -24.90
N VAL A 937 -17.57 12.72 -24.08
CA VAL A 937 -17.84 11.35 -24.57
C VAL A 937 -19.09 11.29 -25.46
N LEU A 938 -20.06 12.19 -25.25
CA LEU A 938 -21.27 12.29 -26.07
C LEU A 938 -20.90 12.65 -27.51
N ASP A 939 -20.07 13.67 -27.69
CA ASP A 939 -19.62 14.12 -29.02
C ASP A 939 -18.73 13.07 -29.70
N GLN A 940 -17.85 12.42 -28.94
CA GLN A 940 -16.99 11.33 -29.43
C GLN A 940 -17.82 10.16 -29.98
N ALA A 941 -18.80 9.69 -29.21
CA ALA A 941 -19.67 8.60 -29.61
C ALA A 941 -20.55 8.97 -30.81
N ARG A 942 -21.12 10.18 -30.85
CA ARG A 942 -21.85 10.70 -32.02
C ARG A 942 -20.98 10.71 -33.28
N THR A 943 -19.71 11.07 -33.13
CA THR A 943 -18.75 11.04 -34.24
C THR A 943 -18.51 9.62 -34.73
N VAL A 944 -18.39 8.64 -33.84
CA VAL A 944 -18.28 7.22 -34.23
C VAL A 944 -19.54 6.74 -34.94
N ARG A 945 -20.72 7.11 -34.45
CA ARG A 945 -22.00 6.75 -35.07
C ARG A 945 -22.14 7.30 -36.50
N SER A 946 -21.50 8.44 -36.83
CA SER A 946 -21.61 9.01 -38.17
C SER A 946 -20.87 8.22 -39.25
N PHE A 947 -19.79 7.50 -38.90
CA PHE A 947 -19.02 6.68 -39.86
C PHE A 947 -19.12 5.16 -39.62
N ALA A 948 -19.58 4.73 -38.46
CA ALA A 948 -19.78 3.33 -38.10
C ALA A 948 -21.12 3.13 -37.36
N PRO A 949 -22.27 3.36 -38.03
CA PRO A 949 -23.58 3.44 -37.38
C PRO A 949 -23.98 2.15 -36.65
N ARG A 950 -23.55 0.98 -37.16
CA ARG A 950 -23.88 -0.34 -36.62
C ARG A 950 -22.89 -0.88 -35.58
N ALA A 951 -21.73 -0.24 -35.40
CA ALA A 951 -20.69 -0.73 -34.49
C ALA A 951 -21.15 -0.65 -33.04
N ARG A 952 -20.91 -1.66 -32.21
CA ARG A 952 -21.11 -1.51 -30.77
C ARG A 952 -20.03 -0.59 -30.19
N ILE A 953 -20.41 0.38 -29.37
CA ILE A 953 -19.47 1.33 -28.77
C ILE A 953 -19.12 0.89 -27.35
N ARG A 954 -17.82 0.71 -27.08
CA ARG A 954 -17.28 0.35 -25.76
C ARG A 954 -16.25 1.36 -25.29
N ILE A 955 -16.44 1.97 -24.14
CA ILE A 955 -15.43 2.88 -23.55
C ILE A 955 -14.66 2.13 -22.45
N ASP A 956 -13.36 1.92 -22.65
CA ASP A 956 -12.55 1.04 -21.80
C ASP A 956 -11.04 1.40 -21.83
N PRO A 957 -10.39 1.65 -20.67
CA PRO A 957 -11.01 1.96 -19.38
C PRO A 957 -11.44 3.44 -19.31
N ILE A 958 -12.43 3.71 -18.46
CA ILE A 958 -12.85 5.04 -18.01
C ILE A 958 -12.17 5.33 -16.66
N THR A 959 -11.47 6.46 -16.57
CA THR A 959 -10.91 6.94 -15.30
C THR A 959 -10.81 8.46 -15.24
N ILE A 960 -10.88 9.00 -14.02
CA ILE A 960 -10.52 10.38 -13.65
C ILE A 960 -8.99 10.54 -13.48
N ASP A 961 -8.24 9.43 -13.32
CA ASP A 961 -6.78 9.46 -13.18
C ASP A 961 -6.11 10.17 -14.35
N PHE A 962 -4.95 10.77 -14.12
CA PHE A 962 -4.18 11.40 -15.18
C PHE A 962 -3.36 10.39 -15.99
N LYS A 963 -3.11 10.70 -17.28
CA LYS A 963 -2.32 9.86 -18.20
C LYS A 963 -0.93 9.46 -17.66
N SER A 964 -0.35 10.23 -16.74
CA SER A 964 0.98 10.01 -16.16
C SER A 964 0.97 9.45 -14.73
N THR A 965 -0.21 9.19 -14.15
CA THR A 965 -0.32 8.70 -12.77
C THR A 965 -0.70 7.22 -12.72
N PRO A 966 -0.26 6.46 -11.70
CA PRO A 966 -0.70 5.10 -11.50
C PRO A 966 -2.25 4.99 -11.46
N PRO A 967 -2.82 3.89 -11.98
CA PRO A 967 -4.24 3.57 -11.87
C PRO A 967 -4.79 3.73 -10.43
N GLY A 968 -5.92 4.44 -10.27
CA GLY A 968 -6.65 4.60 -9.01
C GLY A 968 -6.01 5.58 -8.01
N SER A 969 -5.08 6.42 -8.46
CA SER A 969 -4.32 7.33 -7.60
C SER A 969 -4.98 8.69 -7.35
N ASP A 970 -5.97 9.09 -8.15
CA ASP A 970 -6.65 10.37 -7.91
C ASP A 970 -7.54 10.26 -6.66
N PRO A 971 -7.26 11.02 -5.58
CA PRO A 971 -7.96 10.85 -4.32
C PRO A 971 -9.43 11.28 -4.39
N ARG A 972 -9.84 12.05 -5.41
CA ARG A 972 -11.25 12.43 -5.64
C ARG A 972 -12.15 11.25 -5.96
N ASN A 973 -11.59 10.13 -6.43
CA ASN A 973 -12.33 8.86 -6.54
C ASN A 973 -12.96 8.45 -5.20
N GLY A 974 -12.29 8.80 -4.10
CA GLY A 974 -12.67 8.46 -2.73
C GLY A 974 -13.68 9.40 -2.08
N GLY A 975 -14.14 10.46 -2.77
CA GLY A 975 -15.10 11.46 -2.26
C GLY A 975 -16.40 11.54 -3.09
N LEU A 976 -17.33 12.41 -2.67
CA LEU A 976 -18.58 12.70 -3.37
C LEU A 976 -18.34 13.31 -4.76
N PHE A 977 -17.20 13.95 -4.98
CA PHE A 977 -16.76 14.44 -6.28
C PHE A 977 -16.70 13.30 -7.29
N GLY A 978 -16.03 12.20 -6.94
CA GLY A 978 -15.93 11.02 -7.80
C GLY A 978 -17.30 10.39 -8.09
N ALA A 979 -18.24 10.47 -7.13
CA ALA A 979 -19.62 10.03 -7.30
C ALA A 979 -20.40 10.93 -8.27
N ALA A 980 -20.38 12.24 -8.06
CA ALA A 980 -21.03 13.22 -8.92
C ALA A 980 -20.47 13.19 -10.36
N TRP A 981 -19.15 13.10 -10.48
CA TRP A 981 -18.46 12.96 -11.76
C TRP A 981 -18.88 11.67 -12.48
N SER A 982 -18.89 10.53 -11.78
CA SER A 982 -19.32 9.25 -12.35
C SER A 982 -20.78 9.28 -12.82
N ALA A 983 -21.68 9.85 -12.02
CA ALA A 983 -23.09 9.98 -12.38
C ALA A 983 -23.27 10.84 -13.65
N GLY A 984 -22.60 12.00 -13.69
CA GLY A 984 -22.63 12.90 -14.83
C GLY A 984 -22.01 12.28 -16.09
N PHE A 985 -20.97 11.47 -15.93
CA PHE A 985 -20.34 10.79 -17.06
C PHE A 985 -21.22 9.66 -17.61
N ILE A 986 -21.83 8.85 -16.72
CA ILE A 986 -22.79 7.80 -17.11
C ILE A 986 -24.00 8.39 -17.83
N LYS A 987 -24.52 9.53 -17.38
CA LYS A 987 -25.57 10.27 -18.10
C LYS A 987 -25.17 10.49 -19.57
N ASN A 988 -23.97 11.02 -19.80
CA ASN A 988 -23.50 11.34 -21.15
C ASN A 988 -23.24 10.08 -22.00
N LEU A 989 -22.77 8.98 -21.38
CA LEU A 989 -22.68 7.67 -22.04
C LEU A 989 -24.05 7.14 -22.46
N ALA A 990 -25.06 7.28 -21.61
CA ALA A 990 -26.42 6.82 -21.88
C ALA A 990 -27.09 7.63 -23.00
N LEU A 991 -26.97 8.97 -22.95
CA LEU A 991 -27.44 9.88 -24.01
C LEU A 991 -26.77 9.61 -25.36
N ALA A 992 -25.53 9.12 -25.33
CA ALA A 992 -24.77 8.77 -26.52
C ALA A 992 -25.13 7.41 -27.13
N GLY A 993 -25.93 6.59 -26.44
CA GLY A 993 -26.19 5.22 -26.87
C GLY A 993 -24.93 4.34 -26.86
N VAL A 994 -24.03 4.56 -25.89
CA VAL A 994 -22.87 3.68 -25.65
C VAL A 994 -23.38 2.32 -25.16
N ASP A 995 -22.81 1.24 -25.66
CA ASP A 995 -23.26 -0.12 -25.33
C ASP A 995 -22.58 -0.64 -24.05
N GLU A 996 -21.29 -0.38 -23.88
CA GLU A 996 -20.48 -0.87 -22.76
C GLU A 996 -19.57 0.22 -22.19
N ALA A 997 -19.53 0.33 -20.87
CA ALA A 997 -18.70 1.27 -20.13
C ALA A 997 -17.89 0.51 -19.08
N VAL A 998 -16.56 0.57 -19.17
CA VAL A 998 -15.67 -0.16 -18.26
C VAL A 998 -14.93 0.84 -17.39
N PHE A 999 -15.33 0.95 -16.12
CA PHE A 999 -14.70 1.83 -15.15
C PHE A 999 -13.50 1.14 -14.50
N ARG A 1000 -12.42 1.89 -14.32
CA ARG A 1000 -11.30 1.43 -13.49
C ARG A 1000 -11.69 1.54 -12.02
N VAL A 1001 -11.49 0.49 -11.21
CA VAL A 1001 -11.94 0.47 -9.81
C VAL A 1001 -10.98 1.22 -8.88
N GLY A 1002 -11.46 2.30 -8.28
CA GLY A 1002 -11.00 2.80 -6.98
C GLY A 1002 -12.01 2.43 -5.86
N PRO A 1003 -11.59 2.37 -4.58
CA PRO A 1003 -12.52 2.19 -3.46
C PRO A 1003 -13.45 3.41 -3.23
N ALA A 1004 -14.59 3.21 -2.54
CA ALA A 1004 -15.53 4.23 -2.00
C ALA A 1004 -16.71 4.72 -2.90
N TYR A 1005 -17.10 5.99 -2.81
CA TYR A 1005 -18.41 6.57 -3.21
C TYR A 1005 -18.79 6.39 -4.68
N ALA A 1006 -17.83 6.58 -5.59
CA ALA A 1006 -18.07 6.42 -7.02
C ALA A 1006 -18.60 5.02 -7.37
N ARG A 1007 -18.12 3.99 -6.67
CA ARG A 1007 -18.56 2.60 -6.88
C ARG A 1007 -20.04 2.39 -6.54
N HIS A 1008 -20.58 3.08 -5.54
CA HIS A 1008 -21.99 2.98 -5.18
C HIS A 1008 -22.89 3.51 -6.31
N VAL A 1009 -22.58 4.69 -6.83
CA VAL A 1009 -23.30 5.29 -7.97
C VAL A 1009 -23.19 4.42 -9.21
N GLN A 1010 -21.97 3.99 -9.56
CA GLN A 1010 -21.73 3.15 -10.73
C GLN A 1010 -22.51 1.83 -10.62
N ALA A 1011 -22.52 1.18 -9.45
CA ALA A 1011 -23.20 -0.09 -9.24
C ALA A 1011 -24.72 0.04 -9.31
N ASP A 1012 -25.29 1.12 -8.77
CA ASP A 1012 -26.74 1.33 -8.79
C ASP A 1012 -27.22 1.70 -10.21
N MET A 1013 -26.50 2.57 -10.91
CA MET A 1013 -26.79 2.89 -12.31
C MET A 1013 -26.60 1.67 -13.25
N ALA A 1014 -25.65 0.77 -12.96
CA ALA A 1014 -25.44 -0.46 -13.74
C ALA A 1014 -26.65 -1.39 -13.74
N ARG A 1015 -27.45 -1.40 -12.67
CA ARG A 1015 -28.68 -2.22 -12.56
C ARG A 1015 -29.76 -1.79 -13.54
N CYS A 1016 -29.68 -0.55 -14.03
CA CYS A 1016 -30.63 0.01 -14.98
C CYS A 1016 -30.20 -0.22 -16.43
N ALA A 1017 -29.22 -1.09 -16.71
CA ALA A 1017 -28.74 -1.32 -18.07
C ALA A 1017 -29.88 -1.66 -19.05
N GLY A 1018 -29.90 -1.00 -20.20
CA GLY A 1018 -30.94 -1.15 -21.21
C GLY A 1018 -32.22 -0.33 -20.96
N TRP A 1019 -32.36 0.35 -19.82
CA TRP A 1019 -33.49 1.25 -19.58
C TRP A 1019 -33.43 2.46 -20.52
N GLN A 1020 -34.60 2.95 -20.91
CA GLN A 1020 -34.77 4.01 -21.88
C GLN A 1020 -34.48 5.37 -21.25
N VAL A 1021 -33.67 6.21 -21.89
CA VAL A 1021 -33.39 7.57 -21.41
C VAL A 1021 -34.51 8.51 -21.86
N LEU A 1022 -34.97 9.37 -20.96
CA LEU A 1022 -35.95 10.44 -21.22
C LEU A 1022 -35.23 11.78 -21.41
N ALA A 1023 -35.82 12.65 -22.22
CA ALA A 1023 -35.32 14.00 -22.41
C ALA A 1023 -35.46 14.80 -21.11
N THR A 1024 -34.43 15.57 -20.76
CA THR A 1024 -34.44 16.47 -19.61
C THR A 1024 -34.07 17.87 -20.06
N GLU A 1025 -34.93 18.84 -19.79
CA GLU A 1025 -34.65 20.25 -19.99
C GLU A 1025 -34.33 20.89 -18.63
N ILE A 1026 -33.23 21.63 -18.54
CA ILE A 1026 -32.79 22.29 -17.30
C ILE A 1026 -32.75 23.80 -17.53
N THR A 1027 -33.48 24.55 -16.69
CA THR A 1027 -33.51 26.03 -16.71
C THR A 1027 -33.20 26.59 -15.31
N GLY A 1028 -32.64 27.80 -15.20
CA GLY A 1028 -32.33 28.37 -13.88
C GLY A 1028 -31.17 29.40 -13.86
N PRO A 1029 -30.70 29.80 -12.66
CA PRO A 1029 -29.60 30.76 -12.49
C PRO A 1029 -28.23 30.16 -12.83
N SER A 1030 -27.51 30.81 -13.77
CA SER A 1030 -26.12 30.48 -14.15
C SER A 1030 -25.96 29.14 -14.90
N PRO A 1031 -24.90 28.95 -15.71
CA PRO A 1031 -24.79 27.77 -16.55
C PRO A 1031 -24.33 26.56 -15.71
N LEU A 1032 -25.33 25.79 -15.29
CA LEU A 1032 -25.30 24.33 -15.08
C LEU A 1032 -24.67 23.78 -13.77
N PRO A 1033 -25.08 24.28 -12.59
CA PRO A 1033 -24.66 23.68 -11.32
C PRO A 1033 -25.23 22.27 -11.08
N VAL A 1034 -26.28 21.87 -11.82
CA VAL A 1034 -27.00 20.60 -11.64
C VAL A 1034 -27.16 19.89 -12.98
N GLU A 1035 -27.03 18.57 -12.97
CA GLU A 1035 -27.40 17.67 -14.06
C GLU A 1035 -28.56 16.76 -13.64
N ALA A 1036 -29.35 16.33 -14.61
CA ALA A 1036 -30.39 15.32 -14.42
C ALA A 1036 -30.29 14.20 -15.47
N LEU A 1037 -30.53 12.96 -15.04
CA LEU A 1037 -30.71 11.79 -15.91
C LEU A 1037 -32.03 11.11 -15.52
N ALA A 1038 -33.02 11.18 -16.41
CA ALA A 1038 -34.29 10.48 -16.24
C ALA A 1038 -34.31 9.22 -17.11
N ILE A 1039 -34.71 8.11 -16.52
CA ILE A 1039 -34.79 6.81 -17.20
C ILE A 1039 -36.09 6.09 -16.86
N GLU A 1040 -36.56 5.29 -17.80
CA GLU A 1040 -37.80 4.52 -17.69
C GLU A 1040 -37.55 3.07 -18.07
N GLY A 1041 -38.02 2.16 -17.22
CA GLY A 1041 -37.90 0.71 -17.41
C GLY A 1041 -39.13 -0.01 -16.90
N LYS A 1042 -39.05 -1.35 -16.83
CA LYS A 1042 -40.18 -2.21 -16.42
C LYS A 1042 -40.67 -1.94 -14.99
N ASP A 1043 -39.78 -1.48 -14.12
CA ASP A 1043 -40.07 -1.26 -12.69
C ASP A 1043 -40.42 0.20 -12.35
N GLY A 1044 -40.68 1.04 -13.38
CA GLY A 1044 -41.09 2.43 -13.22
C GLY A 1044 -40.04 3.45 -13.68
N ARG A 1045 -40.17 4.68 -13.16
CA ARG A 1045 -39.35 5.84 -13.56
C ARG A 1045 -38.34 6.20 -12.47
N LEU A 1046 -37.09 6.38 -12.87
CA LEU A 1046 -35.99 6.82 -12.00
C LEU A 1046 -35.39 8.13 -12.53
N ILE A 1047 -35.06 9.04 -11.62
CA ILE A 1047 -34.44 10.33 -11.94
C ILE A 1047 -33.22 10.49 -11.04
N TRP A 1048 -32.05 10.62 -11.66
CA TRP A 1048 -30.81 10.95 -10.96
C TRP A 1048 -30.56 12.45 -11.07
N LEU A 1049 -30.43 13.09 -9.92
CA LEU A 1049 -30.17 14.52 -9.76
C LEU A 1049 -28.75 14.66 -9.22
N ILE A 1050 -27.92 15.47 -9.88
CA ILE A 1050 -26.48 15.50 -9.64
C ILE A 1050 -26.06 16.96 -9.45
N ASN A 1051 -25.62 17.32 -8.25
CA ASN A 1051 -24.99 18.62 -8.03
C ASN A 1051 -23.50 18.53 -8.44
N LYS A 1052 -23.10 19.35 -9.42
CA LYS A 1052 -21.70 19.40 -9.91
C LYS A 1052 -20.83 20.40 -9.14
N THR A 1053 -21.40 21.10 -8.16
CA THR A 1053 -20.75 22.22 -7.47
C THR A 1053 -20.57 21.96 -6.00
N ASP A 1054 -19.71 22.77 -5.37
CA ASP A 1054 -19.49 22.78 -3.93
C ASP A 1054 -20.53 23.63 -3.17
N GLN A 1055 -21.54 24.16 -3.87
CA GLN A 1055 -22.61 24.98 -3.30
C GLN A 1055 -23.92 24.21 -3.27
N ASN A 1056 -24.77 24.47 -2.28
CA ASN A 1056 -26.12 23.93 -2.25
C ASN A 1056 -26.97 24.49 -3.41
N GLN A 1057 -27.84 23.65 -3.96
CA GLN A 1057 -28.70 23.99 -5.10
C GLN A 1057 -30.16 23.71 -4.77
N LYS A 1058 -31.00 24.74 -4.87
CA LYS A 1058 -32.46 24.57 -4.82
C LYS A 1058 -32.96 24.12 -6.19
N ILE A 1059 -33.71 23.04 -6.22
CA ILE A 1059 -34.18 22.42 -7.46
C ILE A 1059 -35.69 22.15 -7.44
N VAL A 1060 -36.31 22.21 -8.61
CA VAL A 1060 -37.71 21.84 -8.84
C VAL A 1060 -37.76 20.88 -10.02
N VAL A 1061 -38.27 19.67 -9.81
CA VAL A 1061 -38.51 18.69 -10.87
C VAL A 1061 -39.98 18.75 -11.27
N GLU A 1062 -40.24 18.95 -12.56
CA GLU A 1062 -41.59 19.15 -13.12
C GLU A 1062 -41.98 17.97 -14.03
N ASN A 1063 -43.28 17.88 -14.37
CA ASN A 1063 -43.88 16.82 -15.20
C ASN A 1063 -43.84 15.40 -14.58
N LEU A 1064 -44.02 15.27 -13.26
CA LEU A 1064 -43.99 13.98 -12.56
C LEU A 1064 -45.35 13.24 -12.50
N GLY A 1065 -46.45 13.88 -12.93
CA GLY A 1065 -47.82 13.34 -12.82
C GLY A 1065 -48.47 13.62 -11.46
N ALA A 1066 -49.81 13.74 -11.43
CA ALA A 1066 -50.56 14.31 -10.28
C ALA A 1066 -50.79 13.34 -9.09
N ALA A 1067 -50.49 12.05 -9.22
CA ALA A 1067 -50.84 11.01 -8.22
C ALA A 1067 -49.64 10.16 -7.72
N ALA A 1068 -48.39 10.59 -7.96
CA ALA A 1068 -47.20 9.82 -7.62
C ALA A 1068 -46.60 10.20 -6.25
N THR A 1069 -45.91 9.27 -5.59
CA THR A 1069 -45.04 9.55 -4.43
C THR A 1069 -43.59 9.38 -4.85
N ALA A 1070 -42.71 10.30 -4.43
CA ALA A 1070 -41.28 10.21 -4.70
C ALA A 1070 -40.55 9.51 -3.54
N LEU A 1071 -39.72 8.53 -3.87
CA LEU A 1071 -38.77 7.89 -2.96
C LEU A 1071 -37.35 8.38 -3.27
N LEU A 1072 -36.74 9.08 -2.33
CA LEU A 1072 -35.42 9.68 -2.46
C LEU A 1072 -34.37 8.79 -1.81
N ARG A 1073 -33.26 8.58 -2.50
CA ARG A 1073 -32.02 8.04 -1.95
C ARG A 1073 -30.87 8.95 -2.33
N SER A 1074 -30.29 9.61 -1.34
CA SER A 1074 -29.21 10.58 -1.55
C SER A 1074 -27.88 10.03 -1.09
N LEU A 1075 -26.84 10.31 -1.87
CA LEU A 1075 -25.45 10.20 -1.48
C LEU A 1075 -24.89 11.61 -1.26
N ASN A 1076 -24.73 11.99 0.00
CA ASN A 1076 -24.27 13.31 0.45
C ASN A 1076 -23.35 13.17 1.67
N ALA A 1077 -22.86 14.28 2.21
CA ALA A 1077 -21.86 14.25 3.29
C ALA A 1077 -22.35 13.50 4.55
N GLU A 1078 -23.65 13.54 4.84
CA GLU A 1078 -24.26 12.95 6.03
C GLU A 1078 -24.51 11.44 5.87
N THR A 1079 -24.93 11.01 4.68
CA THR A 1079 -25.26 9.60 4.36
C THR A 1079 -24.05 8.78 3.92
N SER A 1080 -22.90 9.43 3.78
CA SER A 1080 -21.64 8.92 3.25
C SER A 1080 -21.02 7.72 4.01
N SER A 1081 -21.53 7.39 5.20
CA SER A 1081 -21.02 6.29 6.03
C SER A 1081 -21.95 5.06 6.12
N ALA A 1082 -23.14 5.11 5.51
CA ALA A 1082 -24.14 4.06 5.64
C ALA A 1082 -23.91 2.90 4.66
N ALA A 1083 -24.01 1.65 5.13
CA ALA A 1083 -23.92 0.46 4.28
C ALA A 1083 -25.06 0.37 3.25
N GLU A 1084 -26.22 0.96 3.56
CA GLU A 1084 -27.35 1.16 2.65
C GLU A 1084 -27.85 2.60 2.76
N LEU A 1085 -28.18 3.23 1.62
CA LEU A 1085 -28.69 4.60 1.62
C LEU A 1085 -30.13 4.66 2.12
N PRO A 1086 -30.45 5.52 3.11
CA PRO A 1086 -31.80 5.66 3.62
C PRO A 1086 -32.76 6.10 2.51
N THR A 1087 -33.99 5.60 2.57
CA THR A 1087 -35.05 5.98 1.62
C THR A 1087 -36.01 6.95 2.29
N ASN A 1088 -36.04 8.19 1.81
CA ASN A 1088 -36.92 9.24 2.32
C ASN A 1088 -38.11 9.41 1.37
N LYS A 1089 -39.33 9.57 1.92
CA LYS A 1089 -40.52 9.91 1.14
C LYS A 1089 -40.60 11.42 0.97
N ALA A 1090 -40.83 11.89 -0.25
CA ALA A 1090 -41.15 13.28 -0.53
C ALA A 1090 -42.48 13.38 -1.29
N PRO A 1091 -43.39 14.29 -0.89
CA PRO A 1091 -44.65 14.48 -1.59
C PRO A 1091 -44.41 15.14 -2.95
N ILE A 1092 -45.10 14.68 -3.98
CA ILE A 1092 -45.21 15.37 -5.27
C ILE A 1092 -46.48 16.23 -5.20
N GLN A 1093 -46.33 17.55 -5.29
CA GLN A 1093 -47.44 18.49 -5.23
C GLN A 1093 -47.67 19.10 -6.62
N ASN A 1094 -48.89 18.97 -7.15
CA ASN A 1094 -49.25 19.46 -8.50
C ASN A 1094 -48.29 18.98 -9.61
N GLY A 1095 -47.81 17.73 -9.52
CA GLY A 1095 -46.85 17.17 -10.46
C GLY A 1095 -45.42 17.72 -10.35
N ARG A 1096 -45.09 18.42 -9.26
CA ARG A 1096 -43.77 19.00 -8.98
C ARG A 1096 -43.16 18.43 -7.71
N LEU A 1097 -41.83 18.28 -7.72
CA LEU A 1097 -41.02 17.87 -6.57
C LEU A 1097 -39.96 18.94 -6.31
N GLU A 1098 -39.99 19.55 -5.14
CA GLU A 1098 -39.01 20.56 -4.72
C GLU A 1098 -38.01 19.96 -3.73
N LEU A 1099 -36.71 20.21 -3.95
CA LEU A 1099 -35.61 19.67 -3.14
C LEU A 1099 -34.48 20.70 -3.00
N GLU A 1100 -33.65 20.54 -1.98
CA GLU A 1100 -32.35 21.19 -1.88
C GLU A 1100 -31.26 20.12 -1.94
N LEU A 1101 -30.40 20.18 -2.97
CA LEU A 1101 -29.22 19.32 -3.07
C LEU A 1101 -28.05 19.98 -2.37
N THR A 1102 -27.40 19.26 -1.49
CA THR A 1102 -26.15 19.71 -0.85
C THR A 1102 -24.97 19.62 -1.83
N ALA A 1103 -23.84 20.24 -1.47
CA ALA A 1103 -22.60 20.21 -2.24
C ALA A 1103 -22.24 18.79 -2.73
N LEU A 1104 -22.01 18.65 -4.05
CA LEU A 1104 -21.68 17.39 -4.72
C LEU A 1104 -22.64 16.21 -4.48
N GLU A 1105 -23.87 16.47 -4.03
CA GLU A 1105 -24.86 15.44 -3.78
C GLU A 1105 -25.32 14.73 -5.06
N VAL A 1106 -25.44 13.41 -4.99
CA VAL A 1106 -26.10 12.58 -6.00
C VAL A 1106 -27.37 12.00 -5.40
N CYS A 1107 -28.52 12.46 -5.86
CA CYS A 1107 -29.83 12.04 -5.38
C CYS A 1107 -30.58 11.22 -6.43
N ARG A 1108 -31.03 10.03 -6.05
CA ARG A 1108 -31.87 9.16 -6.86
C ARG A 1108 -33.33 9.30 -6.41
N VAL A 1109 -34.19 9.73 -7.32
CA VAL A 1109 -35.64 9.84 -7.14
C VAL A 1109 -36.31 8.69 -7.87
N SER A 1110 -37.05 7.86 -7.14
CA SER A 1110 -37.91 6.82 -7.72
C SER A 1110 -39.34 7.30 -7.69
N VAL A 1111 -40.01 7.30 -8.84
CA VAL A 1111 -41.40 7.75 -8.98
C VAL A 1111 -42.27 6.53 -9.22
N THR A 1112 -43.11 6.19 -8.26
CA THR A 1112 -44.09 5.10 -8.38
C THR A 1112 -45.46 5.70 -8.62
N SER A 1113 -46.14 5.29 -9.70
CA SER A 1113 -47.58 5.49 -9.83
C SER A 1113 -48.28 4.64 -8.77
N ARG A 1114 -49.25 5.22 -8.05
CA ARG A 1114 -50.16 4.42 -7.22
C ARG A 1114 -50.97 3.45 -8.06
#